data_AF-A0A291GC63-F1
#
_entry.id   AF-A0A291GC63-F1
#
_cell.length_a   1.000
_cell.length_b   1.000
_cell.length_c   1.000
_cell.angle_alpha   90.00
_cell.angle_beta   90.00
_cell.angle_gamma   90.00
#
_symmetry.space_group_name_H-M   'P 1'
#
loop_
_entity.id
_entity.type
_entity.pdbx_description
1 polymer ?
#
loop_
_entity_poly.entity_id
_entity_poly.type
_entity_poly.pdbx_seq_one_letter_code
_entity_poly.pdbx_strand_id
1 'polypeptide(L)'
;MAVNTLIKSATISEIDARVAAAQGAALDAQTAAGTKYRVATWAELALVSGLAGESGRVDISDTGEHTDPITAATVPNAGFYAWEADGLGSAQAKRVSGLGIEEKADQSGVDAEITTRAASIGALVRNGLESRASVAIQKGINFDFANGEFASAGVIEGSLDGLSGFSSTRAGTAYALNVAGVYTSFATNVFRFTDRGALIESDATQLCSQPVDFSNADWTKTGATAVSVAAGAPDGVSAAYDLTESATSESGQAYILFTSEPLSAGYYTASFHVERGDNRYTMLLATVNGQSGGWVVDFDAAKGPTFTWASGSGVADVAHTIEDIGGGVYRISTVLSLNSTGTIAMRLQGCGGLTYADRTYATTADNVFVRGSFAQLEAGKAATSPILTGGGSRAADVAVMTLPDGSSGDRIAVTWTGGRAEFTRGDLLDGGEIDLVADAGAPWGGQYIQSVVLTPAFDDTLLEPTVGGAVPWMVVTAGTYALNGVAYLDEAAIIASLGGTLSGAILTASGYVAPDAPNLLADDDFSEWTLTNGATRAVASGVLSMEVTGTDQPHYVAREIAVDGSKAYKISGTARQSLSAGQARLSLSLNPTFGGGPYLSSGYLPTTDTEVSVIGSASYGDKVYLGIYQLANSPALTAYLTAPSLKEVSPGPGFPSGNNMIELVGTMPGSLPEAAQVLAQVDGGTEADRWRVTWETDGSVVLSCQIQSGANSQSASITLGTVAAGADFHLIAGQSQSALRGAVNGVGDDADVILPVGAAALRIGVDSAGGSTFGGTITAKTVFGGLENLLWMKQRTQDLSETGPIKVWFEGDSYSGNTTGMAQILAGALLPTGDRQFDIVRTGVGGSTLSEQSARIIAAAADYADRVLVWFDGDPNGHTIGDTATDIALIDAAIAAVGHTRFLYVRNGQIPKPSVWGDPITSQSSESADMDVIFEHIKQTYGPQRVYDPLNVLREYVSDANDASDVEYGYFPRSLRISSSDVHMTIDSRRNLAAGLPGIPGLAEAISMAAKLS
;
A
#
# COMPACT_ATOMS: atom_id res chain seq x y z
N MET A 1 15.47 -1.45 -23.14
CA MET A 1 15.53 -1.24 -24.61
C MET A 1 16.32 -2.32 -25.36
N ALA A 2 17.53 -2.70 -24.94
CA ALA A 2 18.38 -3.67 -25.67
C ALA A 2 17.76 -5.07 -25.84
N VAL A 3 17.09 -5.60 -24.80
CA VAL A 3 16.40 -6.90 -24.84
C VAL A 3 15.27 -6.93 -25.89
N ASN A 4 14.56 -5.81 -26.05
CA ASN A 4 13.45 -5.68 -26.99
C ASN A 4 13.93 -5.66 -28.46
N THR A 5 15.19 -5.29 -28.68
CA THR A 5 15.83 -5.29 -30.01
C THR A 5 16.30 -6.71 -30.37
N LEU A 6 16.87 -7.45 -29.39
CA LEU A 6 17.35 -8.82 -29.59
C LEU A 6 16.22 -9.82 -29.89
N ILE A 7 15.08 -9.70 -29.21
CA ILE A 7 13.94 -10.61 -29.37
C ILE A 7 13.27 -10.41 -30.74
N LYS A 8 13.17 -9.17 -31.22
CA LYS A 8 12.62 -8.85 -32.55
C LYS A 8 13.49 -9.41 -33.68
N SER A 9 14.82 -9.38 -33.56
CA SER A 9 15.70 -9.92 -34.60
C SER A 9 15.67 -11.46 -34.68
N ALA A 10 15.50 -12.15 -33.55
CA ALA A 10 15.50 -13.61 -33.53
C ALA A 10 14.21 -14.22 -34.11
N THR A 11 13.05 -13.63 -33.81
CA THR A 11 11.75 -14.16 -34.26
C THR A 11 11.50 -13.96 -35.76
N ILE A 12 11.97 -12.86 -36.34
CA ILE A 12 11.80 -12.59 -37.78
C ILE A 12 12.62 -13.59 -38.61
N SER A 13 13.88 -13.84 -38.24
CA SER A 13 14.76 -14.76 -38.97
C SER A 13 14.27 -16.21 -38.97
N GLU A 14 13.59 -16.65 -37.91
CA GLU A 14 13.08 -18.02 -37.80
C GLU A 14 11.77 -18.21 -38.59
N ILE A 15 10.95 -17.16 -38.70
CA ILE A 15 9.74 -17.13 -39.53
C ILE A 15 10.12 -17.18 -41.01
N ASP A 16 11.09 -16.37 -41.44
CA ASP A 16 11.56 -16.34 -42.83
C ASP A 16 12.10 -17.72 -43.28
N ALA A 17 12.84 -18.40 -42.40
CA ALA A 17 13.35 -19.75 -42.66
C ALA A 17 12.23 -20.79 -42.85
N ARG A 18 11.14 -20.68 -42.09
CA ARG A 18 9.98 -21.59 -42.18
C ARG A 18 9.13 -21.35 -43.42
N VAL A 19 8.96 -20.09 -43.82
CA VAL A 19 8.26 -19.73 -45.08
C VAL A 19 9.04 -20.26 -46.29
N ALA A 20 10.36 -20.07 -46.31
CA ALA A 20 11.21 -20.59 -47.38
C ALA A 20 11.16 -22.13 -47.47
N ALA A 21 11.15 -22.83 -46.34
CA ALA A 21 11.03 -24.29 -46.31
C ALA A 21 9.65 -24.78 -46.80
N ALA A 22 8.57 -24.10 -46.44
CA ALA A 22 7.22 -24.44 -46.88
C ALA A 22 7.02 -24.19 -48.39
N GLN A 23 7.59 -23.11 -48.93
CA GLN A 23 7.60 -22.82 -50.36
C GLN A 23 8.39 -23.89 -51.14
N GLY A 24 9.55 -24.32 -50.63
CA GLY A 24 10.33 -25.43 -51.20
C GLY A 24 9.54 -26.74 -51.24
N ALA A 25 8.90 -27.11 -50.13
CA ALA A 25 8.11 -28.35 -50.05
C ALA A 25 6.87 -28.33 -50.96
N ALA A 26 6.20 -27.18 -51.10
CA ALA A 26 5.06 -27.03 -52.02
C ALA A 26 5.49 -27.12 -53.49
N LEU A 27 6.64 -26.54 -53.83
CA LEU A 27 7.24 -26.63 -55.17
C LEU A 27 7.61 -28.08 -55.51
N ASP A 28 8.21 -28.80 -54.57
CA ASP A 28 8.60 -30.21 -54.76
C ASP A 28 7.37 -31.12 -54.90
N ALA A 29 6.31 -30.88 -54.12
CA ALA A 29 5.05 -31.63 -54.21
C ALA A 29 4.31 -31.43 -55.54
N GLN A 30 4.31 -30.22 -56.10
CA GLN A 30 3.76 -29.94 -57.43
C GLN A 30 4.61 -30.57 -58.55
N THR A 31 5.93 -30.67 -58.35
CA THR A 31 6.87 -31.23 -59.33
C THR A 31 6.81 -32.76 -59.40
N ALA A 32 6.46 -33.43 -58.29
CA ALA A 32 6.37 -34.88 -58.22
C ALA A 32 5.17 -35.48 -58.99
N ALA A 33 4.15 -34.69 -59.30
CA ALA A 33 2.95 -35.15 -60.00
C ALA A 33 3.02 -34.90 -61.52
N GLY A 34 3.88 -35.65 -62.23
CA GLY A 34 3.70 -35.88 -63.67
C GLY A 34 4.66 -35.21 -64.64
N THR A 35 5.71 -34.51 -64.20
CA THR A 35 6.74 -33.97 -65.11
C THR A 35 7.90 -34.94 -65.32
N LYS A 36 8.12 -35.38 -66.57
CA LYS A 36 9.15 -36.37 -66.92
C LYS A 36 10.54 -35.74 -67.10
N TYR A 37 10.59 -34.52 -67.61
CA TYR A 37 11.84 -33.82 -67.88
C TYR A 37 11.90 -32.48 -67.13
N ARG A 38 13.02 -32.22 -66.44
CA ARG A 38 13.28 -30.94 -65.76
C ARG A 38 14.63 -30.43 -66.19
N VAL A 39 14.68 -29.17 -66.60
CA VAL A 39 15.88 -28.52 -67.14
C VAL A 39 15.94 -27.07 -66.67
N ALA A 40 17.15 -26.52 -66.63
CA ALA A 40 17.38 -25.17 -66.12
C ALA A 40 16.96 -24.09 -67.13
N THR A 41 17.01 -24.40 -68.42
CA THR A 41 16.70 -23.45 -69.50
C THR A 41 15.83 -24.05 -70.61
N TRP A 42 15.13 -23.20 -71.34
CA TRP A 42 14.42 -23.58 -72.56
C TRP A 42 15.38 -24.18 -73.58
N ALA A 43 16.61 -23.68 -73.68
CA ALA A 43 17.62 -24.23 -74.60
C ALA A 43 17.96 -25.69 -74.28
N GLU A 44 18.00 -26.06 -73.00
CA GLU A 44 18.18 -27.45 -72.58
C GLU A 44 16.93 -28.29 -72.86
N LEU A 45 15.73 -27.76 -72.58
CA LEU A 45 14.48 -28.46 -72.93
C LEU A 45 14.39 -28.66 -74.44
N ALA A 46 14.94 -27.70 -75.18
CA ALA A 46 14.86 -27.65 -76.62
C ALA A 46 15.55 -28.87 -77.29
N LEU A 47 16.49 -29.48 -76.58
CA LEU A 47 17.28 -30.63 -77.02
C LEU A 47 16.69 -31.98 -76.58
N VAL A 48 15.62 -31.97 -75.77
CA VAL A 48 14.98 -33.18 -75.26
C VAL A 48 13.93 -33.68 -76.26
N SER A 49 14.02 -34.96 -76.63
CA SER A 49 12.98 -35.66 -77.40
C SER A 49 12.00 -36.36 -76.46
N GLY A 50 10.77 -35.84 -76.37
CA GLY A 50 9.67 -36.46 -75.64
C GLY A 50 8.74 -37.31 -76.53
N LEU A 51 7.93 -38.15 -75.88
CA LEU A 51 6.76 -38.79 -76.50
C LEU A 51 5.51 -37.90 -76.34
N ALA A 52 4.52 -38.09 -77.20
CA ALA A 52 3.23 -37.41 -77.14
C ALA A 52 2.60 -37.59 -75.75
N GLY A 53 2.25 -36.48 -75.10
CA GLY A 53 1.68 -36.48 -73.75
C GLY A 53 2.70 -36.50 -72.61
N GLU A 54 4.00 -36.65 -72.88
CA GLU A 54 5.02 -36.37 -71.88
C GLU A 54 5.11 -34.87 -71.59
N SER A 55 5.55 -34.52 -70.39
CA SER A 55 5.68 -33.13 -69.98
C SER A 55 7.08 -32.78 -69.48
N GLY A 56 7.46 -31.53 -69.74
CA GLY A 56 8.74 -30.94 -69.39
C GLY A 56 8.54 -29.66 -68.57
N ARG A 57 9.50 -29.35 -67.71
CA ARG A 57 9.52 -28.10 -66.94
C ARG A 57 10.85 -27.39 -67.14
N VAL A 58 10.76 -26.10 -67.45
CA VAL A 58 11.88 -25.17 -67.41
C VAL A 58 11.83 -24.41 -66.09
N ASP A 59 12.93 -24.38 -65.35
CA ASP A 59 13.02 -23.72 -64.06
C ASP A 59 12.87 -22.19 -64.16
N ILE A 60 12.44 -21.56 -63.06
CA ILE A 60 12.21 -20.11 -62.97
C ILE A 60 13.48 -19.27 -63.18
N SER A 61 14.66 -19.89 -63.11
CA SER A 61 15.93 -19.24 -63.40
C SER A 61 16.09 -18.81 -64.85
N ASP A 62 15.32 -19.38 -65.79
CA ASP A 62 15.32 -18.94 -67.18
C ASP A 62 14.26 -17.86 -67.41
N THR A 63 14.68 -16.62 -67.21
CA THR A 63 13.85 -15.42 -67.37
C THR A 63 13.70 -14.96 -68.82
N GLY A 64 14.20 -15.73 -69.79
CA GLY A 64 14.10 -15.40 -71.21
C GLY A 64 12.70 -15.66 -71.78
N GLU A 65 12.54 -15.37 -73.07
CA GLU A 65 11.36 -15.72 -73.86
C GLU A 65 11.79 -16.53 -75.09
N HIS A 66 10.89 -17.35 -75.62
CA HIS A 66 11.07 -18.03 -76.89
C HIS A 66 9.77 -18.01 -77.69
N THR A 67 9.87 -18.27 -78.99
CA THR A 67 8.69 -18.52 -79.83
C THR A 67 8.28 -19.96 -79.66
N ASP A 68 7.10 -20.20 -79.07
CA ASP A 68 6.51 -21.52 -78.93
C ASP A 68 6.37 -22.16 -80.32
N PRO A 69 6.98 -23.34 -80.56
CA PRO A 69 7.11 -23.88 -81.91
C PRO A 69 5.80 -24.41 -82.51
N ILE A 70 4.76 -24.61 -81.68
CA ILE A 70 3.45 -25.07 -82.13
C ILE A 70 2.50 -23.89 -82.35
N THR A 71 2.46 -22.95 -81.41
CA THR A 71 1.50 -21.83 -81.44
C THR A 71 2.06 -20.59 -82.14
N ALA A 72 3.37 -20.54 -82.39
CA ALA A 72 4.13 -19.38 -82.87
C ALA A 72 4.01 -18.13 -81.98
N ALA A 73 3.49 -18.26 -80.75
CA ALA A 73 3.41 -17.18 -79.79
C ALA A 73 4.74 -17.00 -79.06
N THR A 74 5.15 -15.76 -78.80
CA THR A 74 6.25 -15.49 -77.86
C THR A 74 5.77 -15.77 -76.45
N VAL A 75 6.45 -16.66 -75.74
CA VAL A 75 6.11 -17.05 -74.36
C VAL A 75 7.36 -17.07 -73.46
N PRO A 76 7.21 -16.83 -72.14
CA PRO A 76 8.32 -16.96 -71.20
C PRO A 76 8.88 -18.38 -71.17
N ASN A 77 10.21 -18.49 -71.10
CA ASN A 77 10.93 -19.75 -71.03
C ASN A 77 10.54 -20.56 -69.80
N ALA A 78 10.39 -19.92 -68.63
CA ALA A 78 9.90 -20.59 -67.42
C ALA A 78 8.43 -21.04 -67.58
N GLY A 79 8.17 -22.33 -67.36
CA GLY A 79 6.84 -22.90 -67.51
C GLY A 79 6.82 -24.42 -67.63
N PHE A 80 5.61 -24.95 -67.80
CA PHE A 80 5.37 -26.35 -68.13
C PHE A 80 5.09 -26.50 -69.63
N TYR A 81 5.64 -27.56 -70.21
CA TYR A 81 5.54 -27.90 -71.62
C TYR A 81 5.04 -29.31 -71.80
N ALA A 82 4.34 -29.58 -72.90
CA ALA A 82 3.94 -30.93 -73.29
C ALA A 82 4.28 -31.18 -74.76
N TRP A 83 4.73 -32.40 -75.07
CA TRP A 83 4.96 -32.81 -76.46
C TRP A 83 3.65 -33.26 -77.11
N GLU A 84 3.31 -32.68 -78.27
CA GLU A 84 2.08 -33.06 -79.01
C GLU A 84 2.27 -34.29 -79.93
N ALA A 85 3.51 -34.67 -80.25
CA ALA A 85 3.82 -35.87 -81.03
C ALA A 85 5.23 -36.44 -80.71
N ASP A 86 5.47 -37.68 -81.13
CA ASP A 86 6.68 -38.45 -80.79
C ASP A 86 7.93 -38.03 -81.61
N GLY A 87 9.07 -37.86 -80.95
CA GLY A 87 10.39 -38.06 -81.57
C GLY A 87 10.99 -36.90 -82.38
N LEU A 88 10.43 -35.68 -82.30
CA LEU A 88 10.90 -34.51 -83.05
C LEU A 88 11.56 -33.40 -82.21
N GLY A 89 12.05 -33.73 -81.01
CA GLY A 89 12.69 -32.75 -80.12
C GLY A 89 11.73 -31.64 -79.70
N SER A 90 12.23 -30.42 -79.55
CA SER A 90 11.44 -29.28 -79.10
C SER A 90 10.50 -28.67 -80.10
N ALA A 91 10.60 -29.01 -81.38
CA ALA A 91 9.69 -28.51 -82.41
C ALA A 91 8.22 -28.88 -82.15
N GLN A 92 7.95 -29.75 -81.16
CA GLN A 92 6.60 -30.16 -80.75
C GLN A 92 6.31 -29.96 -79.26
N ALA A 93 7.18 -29.26 -78.52
CA ALA A 93 6.92 -28.92 -77.13
C ALA A 93 6.11 -27.61 -77.07
N LYS A 94 4.86 -27.70 -76.65
CA LYS A 94 3.97 -26.55 -76.45
C LYS A 94 3.92 -26.16 -74.98
N ARG A 95 4.02 -24.88 -74.69
CA ARG A 95 3.81 -24.37 -73.33
C ARG A 95 2.34 -24.57 -72.94
N VAL A 96 2.10 -25.40 -71.94
CA VAL A 96 0.74 -25.75 -71.47
C VAL A 96 0.27 -24.86 -70.33
N SER A 97 1.19 -24.35 -69.52
CA SER A 97 0.89 -23.37 -68.47
C SER A 97 2.15 -22.63 -68.01
N GLY A 98 1.96 -21.45 -67.41
CA GLY A 98 3.01 -20.85 -66.57
C GLY A 98 3.28 -21.71 -65.32
N LEU A 99 4.30 -21.36 -64.54
CA LEU A 99 4.63 -22.05 -63.29
C LEU A 99 3.56 -21.90 -62.19
N GLY A 100 2.46 -21.17 -62.44
CA GLY A 100 1.19 -21.25 -61.72
C GLY A 100 1.19 -20.81 -60.25
N ILE A 101 2.35 -20.55 -59.65
CA ILE A 101 2.46 -20.09 -58.26
C ILE A 101 2.07 -18.61 -58.15
N GLU A 102 2.33 -17.80 -59.19
CA GLU A 102 2.00 -16.37 -59.21
C GLU A 102 0.49 -16.08 -59.28
N GLU A 103 -0.34 -17.07 -59.69
CA GLU A 103 -1.79 -16.90 -59.84
C GLU A 103 -2.64 -17.66 -58.79
N LYS A 104 -2.03 -18.55 -57.99
CA LYS A 104 -2.76 -19.39 -57.02
C LYS A 104 -2.33 -19.26 -55.56
N ALA A 105 -1.22 -18.60 -55.27
CA ALA A 105 -1.06 -18.04 -53.95
C ALA A 105 -1.81 -16.71 -53.97
N ASP A 106 -3.00 -16.68 -53.36
CA ASP A 106 -3.54 -15.42 -52.84
C ASP A 106 -2.55 -14.93 -51.77
N GLN A 107 -1.44 -14.35 -52.23
CA GLN A 107 -0.36 -13.83 -51.41
C GLN A 107 -0.95 -12.81 -50.44
N SER A 108 -2.03 -12.12 -50.83
CA SER A 108 -2.77 -11.22 -49.96
C SER A 108 -3.44 -11.93 -48.77
N GLY A 109 -3.94 -13.16 -48.95
CA GLY A 109 -4.50 -13.97 -47.88
C GLY A 109 -3.45 -14.48 -46.88
N VAL A 110 -2.29 -14.92 -47.38
CA VAL A 110 -1.17 -15.37 -46.53
C VAL A 110 -0.53 -14.18 -45.82
N ASP A 111 -0.33 -13.05 -46.51
CA ASP A 111 0.20 -11.82 -45.91
C ASP A 111 -0.78 -11.24 -44.87
N ALA A 112 -2.09 -11.36 -45.09
CA ALA A 112 -3.10 -10.97 -44.11
C ALA A 112 -3.08 -11.88 -42.87
N GLU A 113 -2.92 -13.20 -43.03
CA GLU A 113 -2.80 -14.13 -41.90
C GLU A 113 -1.50 -13.91 -41.11
N ILE A 114 -0.36 -13.70 -41.80
CA ILE A 114 0.92 -13.38 -41.17
C ILE A 114 0.84 -12.06 -40.41
N THR A 115 0.23 -11.02 -41.00
CA THR A 115 0.03 -9.71 -40.36
C THR A 115 -0.83 -9.85 -39.11
N THR A 116 -1.91 -10.64 -39.19
CA THR A 116 -2.81 -10.91 -38.07
C THR A 116 -2.09 -11.66 -36.94
N ARG A 117 -1.34 -12.71 -37.26
CA ARG A 117 -0.57 -13.48 -36.25
C ARG A 117 0.56 -12.67 -35.64
N ALA A 118 1.25 -11.84 -36.42
CA ALA A 118 2.30 -10.95 -35.90
C ALA A 118 1.71 -9.90 -34.94
N ALA A 119 0.52 -9.37 -35.24
CA ALA A 119 -0.20 -8.48 -34.33
C ALA A 119 -0.62 -9.20 -33.03
N SER A 120 -1.14 -10.43 -33.12
CA SER A 120 -1.51 -11.22 -31.94
C SER A 120 -0.30 -11.59 -31.06
N ILE A 121 0.83 -11.98 -31.65
CA ILE A 121 2.08 -12.26 -30.92
C ILE A 121 2.62 -10.96 -30.30
N GLY A 122 2.59 -9.85 -31.03
CA GLY A 122 2.97 -8.54 -30.51
C GLY A 122 2.09 -8.06 -29.35
N ALA A 123 0.81 -8.43 -29.33
CA ALA A 123 -0.09 -8.18 -28.21
C ALA A 123 0.21 -9.10 -27.00
N LEU A 124 0.39 -10.41 -27.23
CA LEU A 124 0.76 -11.38 -26.19
C LEU A 124 2.09 -11.04 -25.51
N VAL A 125 3.09 -10.64 -26.29
CA VAL A 125 4.41 -10.23 -25.78
C VAL A 125 4.31 -8.91 -25.03
N ARG A 126 3.51 -7.94 -25.50
CA ARG A 126 3.25 -6.69 -24.75
C ARG A 126 2.55 -6.97 -23.43
N ASN A 127 1.46 -7.72 -23.43
CA ASN A 127 0.73 -8.06 -22.21
C ASN A 127 1.60 -8.84 -21.21
N GLY A 128 2.44 -9.76 -21.69
CA GLY A 128 3.38 -10.50 -20.85
C GLY A 128 4.54 -9.65 -20.31
N LEU A 129 5.00 -8.65 -21.07
CA LEU A 129 6.03 -7.71 -20.63
C LEU A 129 5.47 -6.63 -19.70
N GLU A 130 4.27 -6.14 -19.93
CA GLU A 130 3.56 -5.19 -19.08
C GLU A 130 3.20 -5.84 -17.73
N SER A 131 2.78 -7.11 -17.74
CA SER A 131 2.60 -7.92 -16.53
C SER A 131 3.90 -8.14 -15.74
N ARG A 132 5.05 -8.27 -16.40
CA ARG A 132 6.35 -8.44 -15.70
C ARG A 132 6.97 -7.11 -15.28
N ALA A 133 6.73 -6.04 -16.03
CA ALA A 133 7.13 -4.69 -15.68
C ALA A 133 6.32 -4.18 -14.47
N SER A 134 5.02 -4.48 -14.39
CA SER A 134 4.20 -4.13 -13.23
C SER A 134 4.67 -4.87 -11.96
N VAL A 135 5.03 -6.15 -12.07
CA VAL A 135 5.61 -6.93 -10.95
C VAL A 135 7.01 -6.45 -10.54
N ALA A 136 7.81 -5.91 -11.47
CA ALA A 136 9.11 -5.32 -11.15
C ALA A 136 8.95 -3.95 -10.46
N ILE A 137 7.97 -3.14 -10.86
CA ILE A 137 7.67 -1.83 -10.25
C ILE A 137 7.05 -2.00 -8.84
N GLN A 138 6.46 -3.16 -8.52
CA GLN A 138 5.87 -3.46 -7.21
C GLN A 138 6.87 -3.60 -6.05
N LYS A 139 8.16 -3.80 -6.32
CA LYS A 139 9.17 -3.98 -5.28
C LYS A 139 9.94 -2.66 -5.10
N GLY A 140 9.60 -1.94 -4.05
CA GLY A 140 10.18 -0.64 -3.68
C GLY A 140 11.71 -0.53 -3.74
N ILE A 141 12.22 0.70 -3.64
CA ILE A 141 13.67 0.94 -3.55
C ILE A 141 14.14 0.62 -2.13
N ASN A 142 15.07 -0.31 -2.00
CA ASN A 142 15.70 -0.66 -0.74
C ASN A 142 17.12 -0.09 -0.70
N PHE A 143 17.36 0.86 0.20
CA PHE A 143 18.70 1.34 0.54
C PHE A 143 19.24 0.45 1.67
N ASP A 144 20.30 -0.30 1.40
CA ASP A 144 20.98 -1.15 2.36
C ASP A 144 22.30 -0.48 2.77
N PHE A 145 22.26 0.22 3.90
CA PHE A 145 23.40 0.98 4.39
C PHE A 145 24.51 0.11 4.95
N ALA A 146 24.20 -1.13 5.38
CA ALA A 146 25.20 -2.05 5.89
C ALA A 146 26.08 -2.58 4.74
N ASN A 147 25.48 -2.82 3.57
CA ASN A 147 26.22 -3.23 2.37
C ASN A 147 26.70 -2.04 1.51
N GLY A 148 26.24 -0.82 1.78
CA GLY A 148 26.58 0.36 0.98
C GLY A 148 25.94 0.35 -0.41
N GLU A 149 24.82 -0.36 -0.54
CA GLU A 149 24.15 -0.67 -1.80
C GLU A 149 22.72 -0.13 -1.80
N PHE A 150 22.18 0.10 -3.00
CA PHE A 150 20.73 0.24 -3.17
C PHE A 150 20.23 -0.74 -4.23
N ALA A 151 19.04 -1.27 -3.98
CA ALA A 151 18.36 -2.18 -4.87
C ALA A 151 17.01 -1.62 -5.27
N SER A 152 16.71 -1.63 -6.56
CA SER A 152 15.36 -1.42 -7.09
C SER A 152 14.81 -2.76 -7.53
N ALA A 153 13.56 -3.06 -7.19
CA ALA A 153 12.92 -4.33 -7.57
C ALA A 153 13.63 -5.61 -7.08
N GLY A 154 14.48 -5.51 -6.05
CA GLY A 154 15.33 -6.62 -5.58
C GLY A 154 16.57 -6.89 -6.47
N VAL A 155 16.88 -6.00 -7.41
CA VAL A 155 18.12 -6.01 -8.19
C VAL A 155 19.03 -4.91 -7.63
N ILE A 156 20.27 -5.25 -7.29
CA ILE A 156 21.28 -4.26 -6.87
C ILE A 156 21.59 -3.36 -8.06
N GLU A 157 21.27 -2.08 -7.94
CA GLU A 157 21.45 -1.09 -9.01
C GLU A 157 22.79 -0.37 -8.89
N GLY A 158 23.36 -0.28 -7.68
CA GLY A 158 24.70 0.29 -7.48
C GLY A 158 25.03 0.62 -6.02
N SER A 159 26.14 1.35 -5.86
CA SER A 159 26.60 1.87 -4.58
C SER A 159 25.89 3.19 -4.22
N LEU A 160 25.63 3.39 -2.94
CA LEU A 160 25.01 4.61 -2.40
C LEU A 160 25.81 5.88 -2.70
N ASP A 161 27.15 5.79 -2.76
CA ASP A 161 28.03 6.94 -3.05
C ASP A 161 27.82 7.50 -4.47
N GLY A 162 27.23 6.72 -5.37
CA GLY A 162 26.94 7.11 -6.75
C GLY A 162 25.53 7.69 -6.94
N LEU A 163 24.69 7.71 -5.91
CA LEU A 163 23.28 8.07 -6.04
C LEU A 163 23.11 9.60 -6.10
N SER A 164 22.76 10.13 -7.28
CA SER A 164 22.36 11.53 -7.41
C SER A 164 21.09 11.78 -6.61
N GLY A 165 21.15 12.64 -5.58
CA GLY A 165 20.03 12.96 -4.70
C GLY A 165 20.27 12.56 -3.24
N PHE A 166 21.30 11.77 -2.93
CA PHE A 166 21.74 11.60 -1.56
C PHE A 166 22.82 12.63 -1.23
N SER A 167 22.59 13.46 -0.22
CA SER A 167 23.58 14.43 0.24
C SER A 167 23.74 14.39 1.75
N SER A 168 24.98 14.59 2.18
CA SER A 168 25.32 14.72 3.59
C SER A 168 26.08 16.01 3.81
N THR A 169 25.62 16.82 4.76
CA THR A 169 26.39 17.96 5.22
C THR A 169 26.73 17.79 6.68
N ARG A 170 28.03 17.83 6.98
CA ARG A 170 28.57 17.83 8.34
C ARG A 170 29.89 18.59 8.32
N ALA A 171 30.07 19.51 9.27
CA ALA A 171 31.36 20.16 9.49
C ALA A 171 32.31 19.25 10.30
N GLY A 172 33.54 19.09 9.81
CA GLY A 172 34.62 18.38 10.52
C GLY A 172 34.69 16.87 10.25
N THR A 173 35.72 16.24 10.81
CA THR A 173 35.90 14.78 10.80
C THR A 173 34.99 14.14 11.85
N ALA A 174 34.40 12.99 11.53
CA ALA A 174 33.63 12.20 12.47
C ALA A 174 33.94 10.71 12.31
N TYR A 175 33.45 9.89 13.24
CA TYR A 175 33.78 8.47 13.31
C TYR A 175 32.53 7.62 13.28
N ALA A 176 32.59 6.42 12.71
CA ALA A 176 31.55 5.40 12.87
C ALA A 176 32.20 4.03 13.03
N LEU A 177 31.57 3.17 13.82
CA LEU A 177 32.06 1.87 14.24
C LEU A 177 31.67 0.81 13.21
N ASN A 178 32.60 -0.05 12.84
CA ASN A 178 32.30 -1.22 12.02
C ASN A 178 31.93 -2.45 12.89
N VAL A 179 31.50 -3.56 12.29
CA VAL A 179 31.11 -4.79 13.02
C VAL A 179 32.29 -5.41 13.77
N ALA A 180 33.53 -5.15 13.32
CA ALA A 180 34.75 -5.56 13.99
C ALA A 180 35.11 -4.71 15.24
N GLY A 181 34.35 -3.65 15.50
CA GLY A 181 34.56 -2.76 16.63
C GLY A 181 35.67 -1.75 16.46
N VAL A 182 35.96 -1.39 15.21
CA VAL A 182 36.95 -0.37 14.85
C VAL A 182 36.24 0.87 14.33
N TYR A 183 36.58 2.04 14.86
CA TYR A 183 36.11 3.32 14.36
C TYR A 183 36.81 3.67 13.05
N THR A 184 36.01 3.91 12.02
CA THR A 184 36.44 4.43 10.73
C THR A 184 36.24 5.94 10.73
N SER A 185 37.24 6.70 10.29
CA SER A 185 37.15 8.16 10.15
C SER A 185 36.50 8.55 8.83
N PHE A 186 35.59 9.52 8.87
CA PHE A 186 34.91 10.10 7.72
C PHE A 186 35.22 11.59 7.64
N ALA A 187 35.59 12.05 6.45
CA ALA A 187 35.88 13.46 6.20
C ALA A 187 34.62 14.34 6.31
N THR A 188 34.82 15.65 6.26
CA THR A 188 33.73 16.65 6.18
C THR A 188 32.83 16.39 4.98
N ASN A 189 31.52 16.48 5.17
CA ASN A 189 30.48 16.20 4.15
C ASN A 189 30.57 14.80 3.52
N VAL A 190 31.20 13.84 4.19
CA VAL A 190 31.15 12.43 3.82
C VAL A 190 30.21 11.72 4.78
N PHE A 191 29.20 11.07 4.22
CA PHE A 191 28.23 10.32 5.00
C PHE A 191 28.88 9.09 5.64
N ARG A 192 28.42 8.69 6.84
CA ARG A 192 29.06 7.67 7.66
C ARG A 192 28.38 6.32 7.52
N PHE A 193 28.74 5.57 6.47
CA PHE A 193 28.33 4.18 6.30
C PHE A 193 29.44 3.23 6.73
N THR A 194 29.06 2.19 7.45
CA THR A 194 29.91 1.04 7.78
C THR A 194 29.11 -0.23 7.55
N ASP A 195 29.73 -1.39 7.75
CA ASP A 195 29.04 -2.68 7.81
C ASP A 195 28.03 -2.81 8.98
N ARG A 196 27.97 -1.83 9.91
CA ARG A 196 26.87 -1.70 10.89
C ARG A 196 25.67 -0.91 10.35
N GLY A 197 25.81 -0.24 9.22
CA GLY A 197 24.84 0.68 8.65
C GLY A 197 25.29 2.14 8.66
N ALA A 198 24.32 3.03 8.51
CA ALA A 198 24.45 4.48 8.48
C ALA A 198 24.36 5.09 9.89
N LEU A 199 25.37 5.86 10.31
CA LEU A 199 25.36 6.56 11.60
C LEU A 199 25.02 8.05 11.42
N ILE A 200 23.90 8.46 12.03
CA ILE A 200 23.44 9.85 12.10
C ILE A 200 23.39 10.29 13.55
N GLU A 201 23.99 11.44 13.85
CA GLU A 201 24.05 11.95 15.22
C GLU A 201 23.90 13.47 15.30
N SER A 202 23.43 13.96 16.45
CA SER A 202 23.24 15.39 16.72
C SER A 202 24.57 16.15 16.83
N ASP A 203 24.51 17.46 17.01
CA ASP A 203 25.68 18.21 17.42
C ASP A 203 26.12 17.79 18.83
N ALA A 204 27.44 17.84 19.06
CA ALA A 204 28.04 17.52 20.35
C ALA A 204 29.32 18.31 20.53
N THR A 205 29.63 18.67 21.78
CA THR A 205 30.88 19.34 22.13
C THR A 205 31.57 18.58 23.25
N GLN A 206 32.82 18.23 23.02
CA GLN A 206 33.67 17.54 23.99
C GLN A 206 34.19 18.52 25.04
N LEU A 207 33.78 18.31 26.28
CA LEU A 207 34.16 19.11 27.44
C LEU A 207 35.35 18.51 28.19
N CYS A 208 35.74 17.26 27.90
CA CYS A 208 36.99 16.69 28.40
C CYS A 208 38.17 17.25 27.61
N SER A 209 39.13 17.89 28.28
CA SER A 209 40.29 18.52 27.63
C SER A 209 41.26 17.50 27.00
N GLN A 210 41.35 16.29 27.55
CA GLN A 210 42.29 15.24 27.13
C GLN A 210 41.57 13.89 27.02
N PRO A 211 40.65 13.73 26.05
CA PRO A 211 39.76 12.57 25.99
C PRO A 211 40.45 11.27 25.60
N VAL A 212 41.66 11.34 25.03
CA VAL A 212 42.44 10.20 24.49
C VAL A 212 43.77 9.97 25.21
N ASP A 213 44.09 10.76 26.24
CA ASP A 213 45.37 10.66 26.97
C ASP A 213 45.13 10.69 28.48
N PHE A 214 44.99 9.50 29.06
CA PHE A 214 44.80 9.35 30.50
C PHE A 214 46.08 9.58 31.31
N SER A 215 47.25 9.65 30.67
CA SER A 215 48.52 9.98 31.33
C SER A 215 48.66 11.49 31.62
N ASN A 216 47.93 12.32 30.87
CA ASN A 216 47.94 13.78 31.00
C ASN A 216 47.61 14.28 32.41
N ALA A 217 48.12 15.46 32.78
CA ALA A 217 47.91 16.09 34.08
C ALA A 217 46.44 16.50 34.33
N ASP A 218 45.63 16.67 33.28
CA ASP A 218 44.20 16.94 33.38
C ASP A 218 43.42 15.79 34.04
N TRP A 219 44.00 14.58 34.03
CA TRP A 219 43.50 13.42 34.77
C TRP A 219 44.21 13.29 36.11
N THR A 220 43.49 13.57 37.20
CA THR A 220 43.95 13.30 38.57
C THR A 220 44.03 11.79 38.79
N LYS A 221 45.19 11.31 39.25
CA LYS A 221 45.46 9.89 39.49
C LYS A 221 45.69 9.67 40.98
N THR A 222 44.87 8.84 41.62
CA THR A 222 45.00 8.52 43.05
C THR A 222 45.09 7.02 43.20
N GLY A 223 46.21 6.53 43.75
CA GLY A 223 46.46 5.08 43.88
C GLY A 223 46.52 4.33 42.54
N ALA A 224 46.60 5.05 41.42
CA ALA A 224 46.60 4.51 40.07
C ALA A 224 47.73 5.14 39.24
N THR A 225 48.21 4.39 38.26
CA THR A 225 49.03 4.86 37.15
C THR A 225 48.27 4.63 35.85
N ALA A 226 48.52 5.45 34.84
CA ALA A 226 47.97 5.27 33.49
C ALA A 226 49.14 5.05 32.55
N VAL A 227 49.26 3.85 31.99
CA VAL A 227 50.37 3.44 31.13
C VAL A 227 49.82 3.13 29.75
N SER A 228 50.33 3.82 28.74
CA SER A 228 49.95 3.59 27.34
C SER A 228 50.37 2.17 26.90
N VAL A 229 49.46 1.47 26.21
CA VAL A 229 49.69 0.14 25.62
C VAL A 229 49.63 0.19 24.09
N ALA A 230 50.45 -0.65 23.45
CA ALA A 230 50.63 -0.65 22.00
C ALA A 230 49.49 -1.32 21.20
N ALA A 231 48.57 -2.02 21.86
CA ALA A 231 47.36 -2.54 21.25
C ALA A 231 46.32 -1.41 21.20
N GLY A 232 46.02 -0.97 19.97
CA GLY A 232 45.35 0.29 19.67
C GLY A 232 43.96 0.40 20.29
N ALA A 233 43.63 1.62 20.68
CA ALA A 233 42.26 1.99 20.96
C ALA A 233 41.35 1.62 19.77
N PRO A 234 40.02 1.49 19.98
CA PRO A 234 39.07 1.21 18.90
C PRO A 234 39.17 2.11 17.67
N ASP A 235 39.81 3.28 17.73
CA ASP A 235 40.06 4.14 16.56
C ASP A 235 41.24 3.74 15.68
N GLY A 236 42.01 2.71 16.08
CA GLY A 236 43.20 2.26 15.38
C GLY A 236 44.36 3.26 15.33
N VAL A 237 44.25 4.41 16.00
CA VAL A 237 45.22 5.52 15.95
C VAL A 237 45.69 5.93 17.34
N SER A 238 44.77 6.06 18.29
CA SER A 238 45.05 6.44 19.67
C SER A 238 45.55 5.25 20.49
N ALA A 239 46.30 5.55 21.56
CA ALA A 239 46.70 4.54 22.52
C ALA A 239 45.53 4.21 23.47
N ALA A 240 45.37 2.93 23.80
CA ALA A 240 44.70 2.55 25.02
C ALA A 240 45.67 2.69 26.22
N TYR A 241 45.12 2.76 27.43
CA TYR A 241 45.87 2.90 28.68
C TYR A 241 45.45 1.80 29.65
N ASP A 242 46.43 1.06 30.14
CA ASP A 242 46.25 0.23 31.34
C ASP A 242 46.19 1.18 32.54
N LEU A 243 45.07 1.12 33.27
CA LEU A 243 44.92 1.82 34.54
C LEU A 243 45.29 0.84 35.65
N THR A 244 46.49 1.03 36.20
CA THR A 244 47.15 0.07 37.08
C THR A 244 47.23 0.60 38.51
N GLU A 245 46.92 -0.24 39.49
CA GLU A 245 47.02 0.09 40.91
C GLU A 245 48.48 0.31 41.33
N SER A 246 48.78 1.47 41.92
CA SER A 246 50.16 1.93 42.15
C SER A 246 50.72 1.62 43.54
N ALA A 247 49.90 1.11 44.47
CA ALA A 247 50.34 0.76 45.82
C ALA A 247 49.39 -0.26 46.47
N THR A 248 49.95 -1.17 47.26
CA THR A 248 49.21 -2.01 48.21
C THR A 248 48.77 -1.16 49.40
N SER A 249 47.69 -0.41 49.28
CA SER A 249 47.15 0.35 50.41
C SER A 249 45.86 -0.30 50.91
N GLU A 250 45.83 -0.62 52.21
CA GLU A 250 44.70 -1.27 52.89
C GLU A 250 43.41 -0.41 52.93
N SER A 251 43.42 0.81 52.39
CA SER A 251 42.27 1.73 52.40
C SER A 251 42.01 2.53 51.12
N GLY A 252 42.79 2.38 50.04
CA GLY A 252 42.83 3.34 48.94
C GLY A 252 42.27 2.84 47.61
N GLN A 253 41.20 3.47 47.13
CA GLN A 253 40.60 3.27 45.80
C GLN A 253 41.55 3.75 44.70
N ALA A 254 42.00 2.86 43.82
CA ALA A 254 42.72 3.26 42.61
C ALA A 254 41.72 3.89 41.61
N TYR A 255 41.96 5.14 41.21
CA TYR A 255 41.13 5.80 40.21
C TYR A 255 41.86 6.86 39.39
N ILE A 256 41.27 7.16 38.23
CA ILE A 256 41.50 8.39 37.49
C ILE A 256 40.25 9.28 37.56
N LEU A 257 40.44 10.60 37.59
CA LEU A 257 39.36 11.58 37.72
C LEU A 257 39.62 12.77 36.80
N PHE A 258 38.64 13.12 35.99
CA PHE A 258 38.55 14.39 35.28
C PHE A 258 37.50 15.28 35.95
N THR A 259 37.76 16.59 36.05
CA THR A 259 36.77 17.57 36.54
C THR A 259 36.58 18.65 35.49
N SER A 260 35.34 18.87 35.07
CA SER A 260 35.00 19.91 34.12
C SER A 260 35.17 21.31 34.72
N GLU A 261 35.37 22.29 33.84
CA GLU A 261 35.05 23.68 34.18
C GLU A 261 33.56 23.85 34.52
N PRO A 262 33.14 24.94 35.19
CA PRO A 262 31.73 25.17 35.49
C PRO A 262 30.85 25.18 34.23
N LEU A 263 29.85 24.31 34.21
CA LEU A 263 28.87 24.11 33.15
C LEU A 263 27.52 24.70 33.56
N SER A 264 26.72 25.18 32.61
CA SER A 264 25.37 25.68 32.89
C SER A 264 24.39 24.55 33.24
N ALA A 265 23.22 24.91 33.79
CA ALA A 265 22.13 23.96 33.95
C ALA A 265 21.77 23.29 32.61
N GLY A 266 21.53 21.97 32.61
CA GLY A 266 21.30 21.19 31.39
C GLY A 266 21.57 19.70 31.59
N TYR A 267 21.49 18.95 30.49
CA TYR A 267 21.86 17.52 30.46
C TYR A 267 23.26 17.36 29.88
N TYR A 268 24.02 16.42 30.44
CA TYR A 268 25.36 16.09 29.99
C TYR A 268 25.52 14.57 29.98
N THR A 269 26.26 14.05 29.01
CA THR A 269 26.55 12.62 28.91
C THR A 269 28.03 12.38 29.14
N ALA A 270 28.33 11.54 30.12
CA ALA A 270 29.66 11.04 30.42
C ALA A 270 29.81 9.65 29.81
N SER A 271 30.88 9.39 29.06
CA SER A 271 31.13 8.08 28.48
C SER A 271 32.61 7.69 28.55
N PHE A 272 32.88 6.38 28.65
CA PHE A 272 34.21 5.81 28.58
C PHE A 272 34.21 4.54 27.72
N HIS A 273 35.28 4.35 26.97
CA HIS A 273 35.56 3.10 26.26
C HIS A 273 36.52 2.27 27.10
N VAL A 274 36.04 1.14 27.61
CA VAL A 274 36.72 0.30 28.58
C VAL A 274 36.79 -1.15 28.10
N GLU A 275 37.93 -1.77 28.33
CA GLU A 275 38.14 -3.21 28.24
C GLU A 275 38.38 -3.72 29.66
N ARG A 276 37.91 -4.93 29.94
CA ARG A 276 38.12 -5.58 31.22
C ARG A 276 39.62 -5.69 31.52
N GLY A 277 40.02 -5.23 32.70
CA GLY A 277 41.34 -5.52 33.26
C GLY A 277 41.38 -6.86 34.00
N ASP A 278 42.28 -6.97 34.96
CA ASP A 278 42.35 -8.06 35.93
C ASP A 278 41.14 -8.08 36.89
N ASN A 279 40.55 -6.91 37.15
CA ASN A 279 39.36 -6.82 37.97
C ASN A 279 38.10 -7.28 37.23
N ARG A 280 37.27 -8.03 37.96
CA ARG A 280 35.88 -8.31 37.54
C ARG A 280 34.99 -7.07 37.56
N TYR A 281 35.21 -6.17 38.52
CA TYR A 281 34.37 -4.99 38.73
C TYR A 281 35.13 -3.69 38.51
N THR A 282 34.52 -2.77 37.77
CA THR A 282 34.95 -1.37 37.65
C THR A 282 33.77 -0.46 37.93
N MET A 283 34.02 0.67 38.56
CA MET A 283 32.99 1.66 38.85
C MET A 283 33.22 2.94 38.02
N LEU A 284 32.18 3.34 37.30
CA LEU A 284 32.03 4.70 36.81
C LEU A 284 31.39 5.52 37.92
N LEU A 285 31.99 6.66 38.29
CA LEU A 285 31.44 7.56 39.29
C LEU A 285 31.40 8.98 38.73
N ALA A 286 30.24 9.63 38.85
CA ALA A 286 30.08 11.03 38.52
C ALA A 286 29.75 11.82 39.78
N THR A 287 30.41 12.96 39.95
CA THR A 287 30.11 13.93 41.00
C THR A 287 29.57 15.21 40.38
N VAL A 288 28.36 15.61 40.76
CA VAL A 288 27.73 16.88 40.36
C VAL A 288 27.58 17.74 41.60
N ASN A 289 28.21 18.92 41.63
CA ASN A 289 28.13 19.85 42.76
C ASN A 289 28.44 19.20 44.14
N GLY A 290 29.41 18.29 44.17
CA GLY A 290 29.82 17.55 45.38
C GLY A 290 28.93 16.38 45.77
N GLN A 291 27.83 16.12 45.05
CA GLN A 291 27.02 14.91 45.19
C GLN A 291 27.54 13.84 44.25
N SER A 292 27.69 12.59 44.70
CA SER A 292 28.21 11.50 43.87
C SER A 292 27.15 10.45 43.56
N GLY A 293 27.11 10.00 42.31
CA GLY A 293 26.45 8.77 41.85
C GLY A 293 27.51 7.79 41.34
N GLY A 294 27.34 6.49 41.66
CA GLY A 294 28.24 5.43 41.23
C GLY A 294 27.49 4.32 40.52
N TRP A 295 28.07 3.85 39.41
CA TRP A 295 27.58 2.74 38.60
C TRP A 295 28.67 1.67 38.48
N VAL A 296 28.40 0.49 39.03
CA VAL A 296 29.34 -0.63 39.01
C VAL A 296 29.06 -1.51 37.80
N VAL A 297 30.09 -1.73 36.99
CA VAL A 297 30.12 -2.63 35.85
C VAL A 297 30.70 -3.98 36.31
N ASP A 298 29.91 -5.05 36.19
CA ASP A 298 30.37 -6.44 36.35
C ASP A 298 30.67 -7.02 34.98
N PHE A 299 31.96 -7.20 34.65
CA PHE A 299 32.37 -7.76 33.36
C PHE A 299 32.13 -9.28 33.22
N ASP A 300 31.97 -10.01 34.33
CA ASP A 300 31.77 -11.48 34.34
C ASP A 300 30.30 -11.87 34.65
N ALA A 301 29.35 -10.95 34.43
CA ALA A 301 27.94 -11.30 34.57
C ALA A 301 27.53 -12.33 33.51
N ALA A 302 26.62 -13.25 33.87
CA ALA A 302 26.28 -14.43 33.04
C ALA A 302 25.70 -14.09 31.64
N LYS A 303 25.23 -12.85 31.43
CA LYS A 303 24.67 -12.34 30.18
C LYS A 303 25.61 -11.36 29.45
N GLY A 304 26.90 -11.35 29.79
CA GLY A 304 27.86 -10.30 29.39
C GLY A 304 27.87 -9.14 30.40
N PRO A 305 28.67 -8.09 30.20
CA PRO A 305 28.83 -7.03 31.19
C PRO A 305 27.52 -6.33 31.53
N THR A 306 27.24 -6.11 32.81
CA THR A 306 26.01 -5.46 33.27
C THR A 306 26.29 -4.37 34.31
N PHE A 307 25.38 -3.39 34.40
CA PHE A 307 25.30 -2.53 35.57
C PHE A 307 24.53 -3.25 36.67
N THR A 308 25.14 -3.38 37.84
CA THR A 308 24.54 -4.11 38.96
C THR A 308 24.06 -3.19 40.08
N TRP A 309 24.44 -1.91 40.06
CA TRP A 309 24.05 -0.95 41.08
C TRP A 309 24.17 0.50 40.59
N ALA A 310 23.11 1.29 40.81
CA ALA A 310 23.11 2.74 40.70
C ALA A 310 22.58 3.29 42.03
N SER A 311 23.44 3.80 42.92
CA SER A 311 22.91 4.59 44.03
C SER A 311 23.84 5.70 44.51
N GLY A 312 23.24 6.85 44.69
CA GLY A 312 23.84 8.08 45.20
C GLY A 312 22.72 9.11 45.26
N SER A 313 22.27 9.46 46.46
CA SER A 313 21.02 10.19 46.72
C SER A 313 21.04 11.69 46.34
N GLY A 314 21.87 12.12 45.39
CA GLY A 314 22.09 13.55 45.12
C GLY A 314 22.45 13.93 43.69
N VAL A 315 22.76 12.98 42.81
CA VAL A 315 22.90 13.24 41.37
C VAL A 315 21.62 12.75 40.72
N ALA A 316 20.90 13.64 40.04
CA ALA A 316 19.76 13.26 39.22
C ALA A 316 20.27 12.53 37.96
N ASP A 317 20.63 11.26 38.14
CA ASP A 317 20.85 10.32 37.05
C ASP A 317 19.55 10.16 36.26
N VAL A 318 19.65 10.27 34.95
CA VAL A 318 18.51 10.14 34.04
C VAL A 318 18.57 8.79 33.34
N ALA A 319 19.77 8.29 33.02
CA ALA A 319 19.98 7.05 32.27
C ALA A 319 21.45 6.60 32.33
N HIS A 320 21.68 5.30 32.20
CA HIS A 320 23.01 4.73 32.03
C HIS A 320 22.96 3.53 31.06
N THR A 321 24.02 3.32 30.28
CA THR A 321 24.09 2.27 29.26
C THR A 321 25.46 1.62 29.18
N ILE A 322 25.49 0.34 28.83
CA ILE A 322 26.69 -0.40 28.41
C ILE A 322 26.41 -0.85 26.98
N GLU A 323 27.27 -0.45 26.06
CA GLU A 323 27.24 -0.89 24.67
C GLU A 323 28.48 -1.72 24.39
N ASP A 324 28.28 -2.94 23.87
CA ASP A 324 29.37 -3.72 23.30
C ASP A 324 29.76 -3.11 21.96
N ILE A 325 30.97 -2.54 21.91
CA ILE A 325 31.48 -1.96 20.67
C ILE A 325 32.32 -2.97 19.89
N GLY A 326 32.52 -4.20 20.35
CA GLY A 326 33.31 -5.25 19.70
C GLY A 326 34.73 -5.37 20.25
N GLY A 327 35.36 -6.52 19.99
CA GLY A 327 36.75 -6.78 20.41
C GLY A 327 36.96 -6.88 21.93
N GLY A 328 35.89 -7.08 22.71
CA GLY A 328 35.95 -7.06 24.18
C GLY A 328 35.98 -5.65 24.80
N VAL A 329 35.77 -4.62 23.99
CA VAL A 329 35.68 -3.23 24.43
C VAL A 329 34.21 -2.83 24.56
N TYR A 330 33.89 -2.08 25.62
CA TYR A 330 32.56 -1.62 25.94
C TYR A 330 32.55 -0.10 26.08
N ARG A 331 31.53 0.55 25.51
CA ARG A 331 31.22 1.95 25.79
C ARG A 331 30.25 2.00 26.97
N ILE A 332 30.74 2.46 28.12
CA ILE A 332 29.91 2.70 29.30
C ILE A 332 29.54 4.17 29.34
N SER A 333 28.27 4.50 29.58
CA SER A 333 27.83 5.90 29.62
C SER A 333 26.74 6.18 30.66
N THR A 334 26.66 7.43 31.10
CA THR A 334 25.61 7.96 32.00
C THR A 334 25.19 9.37 31.61
N VAL A 335 23.90 9.65 31.73
CA VAL A 335 23.28 10.94 31.48
C VAL A 335 23.02 11.64 32.81
N LEU A 336 23.73 12.76 32.99
CA LEU A 336 23.72 13.59 34.18
C LEU A 336 22.84 14.83 33.95
N SER A 337 22.12 15.25 34.97
CA SER A 337 21.36 16.50 34.97
C SER A 337 21.95 17.52 35.94
N LEU A 338 22.28 18.71 35.44
CA LEU A 338 22.64 19.88 36.22
C LEU A 338 21.42 20.79 36.36
N ASN A 339 20.96 20.99 37.58
CA ASN A 339 19.85 21.88 37.90
C ASN A 339 20.28 23.37 37.99
N SER A 340 21.58 23.63 38.03
CA SER A 340 22.19 24.95 38.21
C SER A 340 23.62 24.90 37.67
N THR A 341 24.27 26.06 37.54
CA THR A 341 25.67 26.12 37.13
C THR A 341 26.54 25.35 38.12
N GLY A 342 27.39 24.46 37.62
CA GLY A 342 28.12 23.50 38.45
C GLY A 342 29.22 22.76 37.72
N THR A 343 30.04 22.01 38.44
CA THR A 343 31.09 21.17 37.85
C THR A 343 30.65 19.71 37.83
N ILE A 344 31.07 18.99 36.79
CA ILE A 344 30.95 17.53 36.69
C ILE A 344 32.34 16.93 36.87
N ALA A 345 32.49 16.02 37.82
CA ALA A 345 33.71 15.22 37.97
C ALA A 345 33.43 13.76 37.60
N MET A 346 34.13 13.23 36.60
CA MET A 346 33.96 11.86 36.11
C MET A 346 35.15 11.01 36.52
N ARG A 347 34.88 9.84 37.09
CA ARG A 347 35.87 8.95 37.67
C ARG A 347 35.71 7.53 37.15
N LEU A 348 36.82 6.92 36.73
CA LEU A 348 36.95 5.47 36.56
C LEU A 348 37.76 4.91 37.73
N GLN A 349 37.19 3.92 38.42
CA GLN A 349 37.71 3.43 39.68
C GLN A 349 37.64 1.90 39.78
N GLY A 350 38.67 1.26 40.35
CA GLY A 350 38.62 -0.16 40.71
C GLY A 350 37.59 -0.44 41.82
N CYS A 351 36.86 -1.55 41.74
CA CYS A 351 35.88 -1.96 42.75
C CYS A 351 36.05 -3.43 43.15
N GLY A 352 35.75 -3.74 44.41
CA GLY A 352 35.90 -5.08 44.99
C GLY A 352 34.63 -5.92 44.97
N GLY A 353 33.48 -5.30 44.68
CA GLY A 353 32.19 -5.94 44.73
C GLY A 353 31.11 -5.16 43.99
N LEU A 354 29.87 -5.61 44.12
CA LEU A 354 28.71 -5.10 43.39
C LEU A 354 28.10 -3.83 44.00
N THR A 355 28.52 -3.44 45.21
CA THR A 355 27.98 -2.27 45.90
C THR A 355 29.03 -1.16 46.01
N TYR A 356 28.59 0.10 46.09
CA TYR A 356 29.51 1.23 46.35
C TYR A 356 30.20 1.18 47.70
N ALA A 357 29.63 0.48 48.68
CA ALA A 357 30.31 0.23 49.94
C ALA A 357 31.56 -0.65 49.74
N ASP A 358 31.54 -1.49 48.70
CA ASP A 358 32.63 -2.42 48.32
C ASP A 358 33.71 -1.76 47.44
N ARG A 359 33.78 -0.43 47.43
CA ARG A 359 34.90 0.34 46.87
C ARG A 359 36.26 0.04 47.53
N THR A 360 36.30 -0.81 48.55
CA THR A 360 37.51 -1.17 49.28
C THR A 360 37.78 -2.64 49.06
N TYR A 361 38.85 -2.98 48.33
CA TYR A 361 39.42 -4.32 48.30
C TYR A 361 40.94 -4.22 48.42
N ALA A 362 41.57 -5.35 48.74
CA ALA A 362 43.02 -5.42 48.79
C ALA A 362 43.56 -5.16 47.37
N THR A 363 44.00 -3.93 47.15
CA THR A 363 44.71 -3.55 45.92
C THR A 363 45.99 -4.36 45.88
N THR A 364 46.21 -5.05 44.76
CA THR A 364 47.49 -5.71 44.52
C THR A 364 48.27 -4.73 43.68
N ALA A 365 49.46 -4.29 44.12
CA ALA A 365 50.29 -3.48 43.25
C ALA A 365 50.45 -4.18 41.90
N ASP A 366 50.46 -3.39 40.83
CA ASP A 366 50.57 -3.85 39.44
C ASP A 366 49.32 -4.52 38.84
N ASN A 367 48.19 -4.52 39.55
CA ASN A 367 46.90 -4.99 39.05
C ASN A 367 46.28 -3.97 38.08
N VAL A 368 45.95 -4.37 36.85
CA VAL A 368 45.26 -3.51 35.87
C VAL A 368 43.76 -3.58 36.17
N PHE A 369 43.18 -2.58 36.83
CA PHE A 369 41.76 -2.67 37.18
C PHE A 369 40.85 -2.48 35.96
N VAL A 370 41.26 -1.71 34.98
CA VAL A 370 40.57 -1.54 33.70
C VAL A 370 41.55 -1.03 32.66
N ARG A 371 41.37 -1.42 31.40
CA ARG A 371 42.02 -0.75 30.28
C ARG A 371 41.02 0.24 29.67
N GLY A 372 41.44 1.49 29.47
CA GLY A 372 40.58 2.51 28.90
C GLY A 372 41.23 3.23 27.73
N SER A 373 40.42 3.66 26.75
CA SER A 373 40.94 4.25 25.50
C SER A 373 40.38 5.63 25.20
N PHE A 374 39.11 5.88 25.55
CA PHE A 374 38.44 7.15 25.30
C PHE A 374 37.60 7.56 26.50
N ALA A 375 37.49 8.86 26.72
CA ALA A 375 36.52 9.46 27.63
C ALA A 375 35.84 10.65 26.95
N GLN A 376 34.52 10.78 27.11
CA GLN A 376 33.79 11.97 26.66
C GLN A 376 32.94 12.53 27.78
N LEU A 377 32.89 13.86 27.85
CA LEU A 377 31.86 14.60 28.55
C LEU A 377 31.22 15.53 27.54
N GLU A 378 29.97 15.28 27.20
CA GLU A 378 29.27 15.97 26.13
C GLU A 378 28.05 16.68 26.68
N ALA A 379 27.71 17.86 26.15
CA ALA A 379 26.40 18.45 26.39
C ALA A 379 25.33 17.64 25.61
N GLY A 380 24.24 17.27 26.27
CA GLY A 380 23.17 16.47 25.67
C GLY A 380 22.86 15.17 26.45
N LYS A 381 21.91 14.39 25.92
CA LYS A 381 21.39 13.16 26.53
C LYS A 381 21.89 11.86 25.89
N ALA A 382 22.75 11.94 24.88
CA ALA A 382 23.24 10.78 24.15
C ALA A 382 24.76 10.84 24.04
N ALA A 383 25.40 9.69 24.23
CA ALA A 383 26.83 9.54 24.00
C ALA A 383 27.06 9.42 22.50
N THR A 384 27.98 10.21 21.97
CA THR A 384 28.21 10.25 20.53
C THR A 384 29.44 9.45 20.10
N SER A 385 29.69 9.35 18.79
CA SER A 385 30.97 8.85 18.26
C SER A 385 32.15 9.65 18.84
N PRO A 386 33.35 9.06 19.00
CA PRO A 386 34.48 9.73 19.64
C PRO A 386 34.82 11.10 19.06
N ILE A 387 34.87 12.11 19.93
CA ILE A 387 35.48 13.42 19.63
C ILE A 387 36.89 13.42 20.27
N LEU A 388 37.90 13.20 19.43
CA LEU A 388 39.27 12.91 19.88
C LEU A 388 40.05 14.13 20.40
N THR A 389 39.50 15.33 20.29
CA THR A 389 40.17 16.58 20.71
C THR A 389 39.35 17.28 21.76
N GLY A 390 39.99 17.68 22.87
CA GLY A 390 39.31 18.44 23.91
C GLY A 390 38.91 19.83 23.44
N GLY A 391 37.68 20.24 23.79
CA GLY A 391 37.05 21.45 23.24
C GLY A 391 36.64 21.32 21.77
N GLY A 392 36.84 20.15 21.15
CA GLY A 392 36.34 19.87 19.81
C GLY A 392 34.81 19.80 19.79
N SER A 393 34.21 20.36 18.74
CA SER A 393 32.79 20.20 18.47
C SER A 393 32.60 19.34 17.23
N ARG A 394 31.58 18.50 17.27
CA ARG A 394 31.03 17.83 16.10
C ARG A 394 29.71 18.51 15.75
N ALA A 395 29.57 18.95 14.50
CA ALA A 395 28.28 19.41 14.00
C ALA A 395 27.30 18.24 13.85
N ALA A 396 26.00 18.53 13.95
CA ALA A 396 24.97 17.56 13.62
C ALA A 396 25.17 17.05 12.19
N ASP A 397 24.94 15.76 11.97
CA ASP A 397 24.77 15.27 10.61
C ASP A 397 23.46 15.83 10.05
N VAL A 398 23.51 16.28 8.81
CA VAL A 398 22.32 16.51 8.00
C VAL A 398 22.40 15.53 6.84
N ALA A 399 21.33 14.77 6.66
CA ALA A 399 21.26 13.65 5.76
C ALA A 399 19.99 13.78 4.94
N VAL A 400 20.16 14.26 3.71
CA VAL A 400 19.04 14.57 2.83
C VAL A 400 19.01 13.58 1.70
N MET A 401 17.84 12.96 1.52
CA MET A 401 17.52 12.21 0.33
C MET A 401 16.48 12.96 -0.49
N THR A 402 16.89 13.47 -1.65
CA THR A 402 15.98 14.02 -2.65
C THR A 402 15.42 12.88 -3.47
N LEU A 403 14.09 12.75 -3.46
CA LEU A 403 13.41 11.76 -4.30
C LEU A 403 13.33 12.25 -5.75
N PRO A 404 13.45 11.36 -6.75
CA PRO A 404 13.22 11.71 -8.15
C PRO A 404 11.82 12.32 -8.36
N ASP A 405 11.73 13.34 -9.21
CA ASP A 405 10.46 13.97 -9.60
C ASP A 405 9.46 12.92 -10.15
N GLY A 406 8.21 12.94 -9.67
CA GLY A 406 7.13 12.06 -10.14
C GLY A 406 6.84 10.84 -9.26
N SER A 407 7.24 10.86 -7.98
CA SER A 407 7.05 9.78 -6.99
C SER A 407 5.96 10.11 -5.95
N SER A 408 4.87 10.75 -6.37
CA SER A 408 3.78 11.11 -5.47
C SER A 408 3.05 9.87 -4.95
N GLY A 409 3.09 9.63 -3.64
CA GLY A 409 2.29 8.60 -2.96
C GLY A 409 3.07 7.68 -2.02
N ASP A 410 4.38 7.56 -2.13
CA ASP A 410 5.16 6.48 -1.48
C ASP A 410 5.06 6.38 0.06
N ARG A 411 4.91 5.16 0.60
CA ARG A 411 5.14 4.83 2.02
C ARG A 411 6.63 4.58 2.26
N ILE A 412 7.17 5.15 3.33
CA ILE A 412 8.59 5.05 3.67
C ILE A 412 8.73 4.21 4.93
N ALA A 413 9.48 3.12 4.87
CA ALA A 413 9.85 2.34 6.06
C ALA A 413 11.36 2.51 6.35
N VAL A 414 11.69 2.89 7.58
CA VAL A 414 13.08 3.03 8.04
C VAL A 414 13.36 1.95 9.09
N THR A 415 14.40 1.15 8.88
CA THR A 415 14.86 0.11 9.82
C THR A 415 16.22 0.47 10.38
N TRP A 416 16.37 0.38 11.70
CA TRP A 416 17.62 0.65 12.41
C TRP A 416 17.91 -0.45 13.44
N THR A 417 19.11 -0.42 14.02
CA THR A 417 19.63 -1.48 14.90
C THR A 417 18.78 -1.71 16.17
N GLY A 418 17.90 -0.77 16.52
CA GLY A 418 17.02 -0.82 17.68
C GLY A 418 15.52 -0.86 17.37
N GLY A 419 15.10 -0.97 16.10
CA GLY A 419 13.68 -0.94 15.75
C GLY A 419 13.37 -0.62 14.28
N ARG A 420 12.07 -0.46 14.00
CA ARG A 420 11.55 -0.07 12.68
C ARG A 420 10.45 0.96 12.85
N ALA A 421 10.44 1.97 12.00
CA ALA A 421 9.38 2.97 11.90
C ALA A 421 8.87 3.02 10.47
N GLU A 422 7.57 3.23 10.32
CA GLU A 422 6.93 3.47 9.04
C GLU A 422 6.34 4.87 9.05
N PHE A 423 6.64 5.64 8.02
CA PHE A 423 6.15 6.99 7.79
C PHE A 423 5.28 6.96 6.53
N THR A 424 4.05 7.45 6.64
CA THR A 424 3.15 7.63 5.50
C THR A 424 3.28 9.07 5.03
N ARG A 425 3.67 9.26 3.77
CA ARG A 425 4.06 10.53 3.13
C ARG A 425 2.86 11.42 2.80
N GLY A 426 2.02 11.74 3.77
CA GLY A 426 0.86 12.63 3.55
C GLY A 426 1.22 14.04 3.06
N ASP A 427 2.47 14.50 3.27
CA ASP A 427 2.82 15.94 3.20
C ASP A 427 4.03 16.31 2.31
N LEU A 428 4.71 15.36 1.65
CA LEU A 428 5.92 15.66 0.86
C LEU A 428 5.60 15.76 -0.63
N LEU A 429 5.55 17.00 -1.15
CA LEU A 429 5.40 17.33 -2.58
C LEU A 429 6.52 16.68 -3.45
N ASP A 430 6.31 16.59 -4.76
CA ASP A 430 7.35 16.20 -5.73
C ASP A 430 8.60 17.07 -5.58
N GLY A 431 9.78 16.44 -5.60
CA GLY A 431 11.05 17.09 -5.29
C GLY A 431 11.28 17.32 -3.78
N GLY A 432 10.42 16.78 -2.91
CA GLY A 432 10.58 16.83 -1.46
C GLY A 432 11.88 16.17 -1.00
N GLU A 433 12.63 16.91 -0.20
CA GLU A 433 13.79 16.41 0.54
C GLU A 433 13.29 15.66 1.78
N ILE A 434 13.77 14.43 1.98
CA ILE A 434 13.60 13.72 3.26
C ILE A 434 14.81 14.05 4.12
N ASP A 435 14.60 14.80 5.19
CA ASP A 435 15.61 14.98 6.22
C ASP A 435 15.55 13.80 7.20
N LEU A 436 16.52 12.88 7.10
CA LEU A 436 16.63 11.71 7.98
C LEU A 436 16.92 12.09 9.44
N VAL A 437 17.10 13.37 9.76
CA VAL A 437 17.38 13.92 11.08
C VAL A 437 16.17 14.68 11.62
N ALA A 438 15.61 15.61 10.83
CA ALA A 438 14.58 16.54 11.30
C ALA A 438 13.14 16.00 11.18
N ASP A 439 12.81 15.29 10.10
CA ASP A 439 11.40 14.99 9.76
C ASP A 439 10.80 13.80 10.53
N ALA A 440 11.60 13.09 11.31
CA ALA A 440 11.20 11.83 11.91
C ALA A 440 11.03 11.83 13.44
N GLY A 441 11.23 12.96 14.13
CA GLY A 441 11.32 12.96 15.60
C GLY A 441 12.32 11.90 16.11
N ALA A 442 13.40 11.71 15.33
CA ALA A 442 14.12 10.47 15.14
C ALA A 442 14.55 9.76 16.45
N PRO A 443 13.94 8.62 16.82
CA PRO A 443 14.39 7.81 17.95
C PRO A 443 15.77 7.16 17.72
N TRP A 444 16.35 7.27 16.52
CA TRP A 444 17.62 6.66 16.12
C TRP A 444 18.85 7.55 16.29
N GLY A 445 18.74 8.74 16.90
CA GLY A 445 19.93 9.56 17.17
C GLY A 445 20.97 8.77 17.98
N GLY A 446 22.14 8.51 17.38
CA GLY A 446 23.17 7.66 18.00
C GLY A 446 23.05 6.15 17.73
N GLN A 447 22.11 5.72 16.87
CA GLN A 447 21.96 4.33 16.42
C GLN A 447 22.25 4.20 14.92
N TYR A 448 22.60 2.98 14.47
CA TYR A 448 22.84 2.71 13.06
C TYR A 448 21.53 2.39 12.34
N ILE A 449 21.25 3.16 11.28
CA ILE A 449 20.18 2.88 10.32
C ILE A 449 20.71 1.80 9.37
N GLN A 450 20.02 0.66 9.33
CA GLN A 450 20.46 -0.49 8.54
C GLN A 450 19.87 -0.43 7.13
N SER A 451 18.59 -0.06 7.01
CA SER A 451 17.96 0.08 5.71
C SER A 451 16.83 1.11 5.69
N VAL A 452 16.58 1.66 4.50
CA VAL A 452 15.39 2.47 4.20
C VAL A 452 14.72 1.85 2.99
N VAL A 453 13.43 1.54 3.11
CA VAL A 453 12.61 0.97 2.05
C VAL A 453 11.56 1.99 1.63
N LEU A 454 11.62 2.40 0.37
CA LEU A 454 10.59 3.24 -0.26
C LEU A 454 9.62 2.32 -1.00
N THR A 455 8.40 2.19 -0.49
CA THR A 455 7.35 1.42 -1.14
C THR A 455 6.36 2.38 -1.79
N PRO A 456 6.12 2.31 -3.11
CA PRO A 456 5.08 3.14 -3.70
C PRO A 456 3.73 2.84 -3.06
N ALA A 457 3.01 3.87 -2.58
CA ALA A 457 1.63 3.63 -2.15
C ALA A 457 0.80 3.51 -3.42
N PHE A 458 0.29 2.32 -3.64
CA PHE A 458 -0.82 2.17 -4.53
C PHE A 458 -2.08 2.70 -3.85
N ASP A 459 -2.82 3.49 -4.59
CA ASP A 459 -4.25 3.66 -4.34
C ASP A 459 -4.90 2.31 -4.69
N ASP A 460 -5.20 1.48 -3.67
CA ASP A 460 -5.80 0.14 -3.81
C ASP A 460 -7.18 0.17 -4.50
N THR A 461 -7.70 1.34 -4.86
CA THR A 461 -8.97 1.50 -5.58
C THR A 461 -8.92 1.13 -7.07
N LEU A 462 -7.74 0.80 -7.62
CA LEU A 462 -7.52 0.45 -9.03
C LEU A 462 -7.22 -1.05 -9.28
N LEU A 463 -7.83 -1.97 -8.52
CA LEU A 463 -7.81 -3.40 -8.86
C LEU A 463 -8.71 -3.68 -10.07
N GLU A 464 -8.11 -4.17 -11.17
CA GLU A 464 -8.84 -4.58 -12.37
C GLU A 464 -9.79 -5.76 -12.09
N PRO A 465 -11.11 -5.64 -12.37
CA PRO A 465 -12.01 -6.78 -12.32
C PRO A 465 -11.69 -7.72 -13.47
N THR A 466 -10.96 -8.79 -13.19
CA THR A 466 -10.76 -9.89 -14.15
C THR A 466 -11.99 -10.79 -14.15
N VAL A 467 -13.08 -10.40 -14.84
CA VAL A 467 -14.17 -11.33 -15.17
C VAL A 467 -14.60 -11.15 -16.62
N GLY A 468 -14.53 -12.24 -17.38
CA GLY A 468 -14.81 -12.29 -18.81
C GLY A 468 -16.24 -11.87 -19.17
N GLY A 469 -16.37 -10.67 -19.73
CA GLY A 469 -17.58 -10.18 -20.37
C GLY A 469 -17.30 -8.81 -20.98
N ALA A 470 -17.47 -8.67 -22.29
CA ALA A 470 -17.12 -7.47 -23.06
C ALA A 470 -18.09 -6.30 -22.79
N VAL A 471 -17.96 -5.63 -21.65
CA VAL A 471 -18.60 -4.32 -21.41
C VAL A 471 -17.51 -3.30 -21.09
N PRO A 472 -17.46 -2.16 -21.81
CA PRO A 472 -16.42 -1.18 -21.57
C PRO A 472 -16.63 -0.46 -20.23
N TRP A 473 -15.56 -0.30 -19.46
CA TRP A 473 -15.56 0.43 -18.19
C TRP A 473 -14.56 1.59 -18.24
N MET A 474 -14.92 2.71 -17.62
CA MET A 474 -14.15 3.95 -17.61
C MET A 474 -13.91 4.40 -16.18
N VAL A 475 -12.65 4.58 -15.80
CA VAL A 475 -12.24 5.12 -14.49
C VAL A 475 -11.63 6.50 -14.69
N VAL A 476 -12.13 7.47 -13.93
CA VAL A 476 -11.60 8.83 -13.87
C VAL A 476 -11.30 9.14 -12.40
N THR A 477 -10.04 9.00 -12.02
CA THR A 477 -9.52 9.43 -10.72
C THR A 477 -8.58 10.61 -10.96
N ALA A 478 -8.47 11.55 -10.01
CA ALA A 478 -7.81 12.84 -10.19
C ALA A 478 -6.45 12.75 -10.92
N GLY A 479 -6.44 13.00 -12.23
CA GLY A 479 -5.25 13.00 -13.08
C GLY A 479 -4.97 11.73 -13.90
N THR A 480 -5.73 10.63 -13.74
CA THR A 480 -5.53 9.38 -14.51
C THR A 480 -6.82 8.95 -15.20
N TYR A 481 -6.75 8.77 -16.53
CA TYR A 481 -7.88 8.43 -17.38
C TYR A 481 -7.69 7.01 -17.92
N ALA A 482 -8.54 6.05 -17.57
CA ALA A 482 -8.44 4.68 -18.10
C ALA A 482 -9.76 4.20 -18.74
N LEU A 483 -9.65 3.56 -19.91
CA LEU A 483 -10.76 2.88 -20.58
C LEU A 483 -10.34 1.45 -20.92
N ASN A 484 -11.03 0.47 -20.34
CA ASN A 484 -10.74 -0.97 -20.50
C ASN A 484 -9.29 -1.35 -20.15
N GLY A 485 -8.75 -0.82 -19.05
CA GLY A 485 -7.37 -1.09 -18.62
C GLY A 485 -6.28 -0.36 -19.42
N VAL A 486 -6.64 0.38 -20.47
CA VAL A 486 -5.70 1.24 -21.20
C VAL A 486 -5.67 2.60 -20.53
N ALA A 487 -4.50 3.02 -20.04
CA ALA A 487 -4.28 4.35 -19.52
C ALA A 487 -4.11 5.37 -20.66
N TYR A 488 -4.76 6.51 -20.51
CA TYR A 488 -4.73 7.64 -21.42
C TYR A 488 -4.20 8.87 -20.67
N LEU A 489 -3.38 9.66 -21.36
CA LEU A 489 -2.69 10.82 -20.78
C LEU A 489 -3.64 11.91 -20.30
N ASP A 490 -4.79 12.04 -20.96
CA ASP A 490 -5.83 13.00 -20.62
C ASP A 490 -7.20 12.51 -21.14
N GLU A 491 -8.26 13.23 -20.74
CA GLU A 491 -9.62 12.98 -21.20
C GLU A 491 -9.73 13.09 -22.74
N ALA A 492 -8.88 13.92 -23.37
CA ALA A 492 -8.92 14.16 -24.81
C ALA A 492 -8.43 12.94 -25.58
N ALA A 493 -7.44 12.22 -25.06
CA ALA A 493 -6.92 10.98 -25.59
C ALA A 493 -7.92 9.82 -25.46
N ILE A 494 -8.71 9.75 -24.36
CA ILE A 494 -9.86 8.81 -24.27
C ILE A 494 -10.90 9.14 -25.34
N ILE A 495 -11.31 10.41 -25.40
CA ILE A 495 -12.36 10.84 -26.32
C ILE A 495 -11.92 10.63 -27.77
N ALA A 496 -10.65 10.87 -28.09
CA ALA A 496 -10.07 10.62 -29.41
C ALA A 496 -9.98 9.12 -29.75
N SER A 497 -9.66 8.24 -28.80
CA SER A 497 -9.63 6.78 -29.03
C SER A 497 -11.02 6.20 -29.29
N LEU A 498 -12.06 6.89 -28.80
CA LEU A 498 -13.48 6.63 -29.08
C LEU A 498 -14.02 7.40 -30.30
N GLY A 499 -13.20 8.19 -31.01
CA GLY A 499 -13.58 8.93 -32.22
C GLY A 499 -14.24 10.30 -31.99
N GLY A 500 -14.12 10.89 -30.80
CA GLY A 500 -14.59 12.24 -30.47
C GLY A 500 -13.47 13.30 -30.42
N THR A 501 -13.83 14.57 -30.15
CA THR A 501 -12.87 15.69 -29.99
C THR A 501 -13.20 16.52 -28.76
N LEU A 502 -12.19 16.81 -27.92
CA LEU A 502 -12.34 17.55 -26.66
C LEU A 502 -12.07 19.05 -26.86
N SER A 503 -12.98 19.93 -26.41
CA SER A 503 -12.80 21.40 -26.50
C SER A 503 -12.44 21.98 -25.12
N GLY A 504 -11.18 22.39 -24.95
CA GLY A 504 -10.58 22.78 -23.66
C GLY A 504 -10.86 24.19 -23.13
N ALA A 505 -10.54 24.37 -21.84
CA ALA A 505 -10.66 25.56 -20.97
C ALA A 505 -9.24 26.08 -20.56
N ILE A 506 -8.91 27.39 -20.47
CA ILE A 506 -9.11 28.51 -19.49
C ILE A 506 -8.08 28.63 -18.32
N LEU A 507 -7.58 29.87 -18.14
CA LEU A 507 -7.02 30.48 -16.92
C LEU A 507 -7.83 31.76 -16.57
N THR A 508 -8.03 32.07 -15.29
CA THR A 508 -8.90 33.17 -14.79
C THR A 508 -8.10 34.37 -14.28
N ALA A 509 -8.57 35.61 -14.55
CA ALA A 509 -8.24 36.80 -13.75
C ALA A 509 -9.40 37.81 -13.76
N SER A 510 -9.66 38.40 -12.60
CA SER A 510 -10.77 39.28 -12.25
C SER A 510 -10.54 40.76 -12.65
N GLY A 511 -11.66 41.45 -12.96
CA GLY A 511 -11.88 42.88 -12.64
C GLY A 511 -11.42 43.94 -13.66
N TYR A 512 -12.34 44.44 -14.49
CA TYR A 512 -12.46 45.88 -14.82
C TYR A 512 -13.80 46.19 -15.53
N VAL A 513 -14.56 47.19 -15.04
CA VAL A 513 -15.63 47.85 -15.80
C VAL A 513 -15.18 49.29 -16.00
N ALA A 514 -15.06 49.74 -17.25
CA ALA A 514 -14.64 51.09 -17.56
C ALA A 514 -15.76 52.10 -17.20
N PRO A 515 -15.44 53.18 -16.46
CA PRO A 515 -16.42 54.16 -15.96
C PRO A 515 -17.02 55.09 -17.03
N ASP A 516 -16.76 54.86 -18.31
CA ASP A 516 -17.13 55.72 -19.44
C ASP A 516 -18.09 55.05 -20.44
N ALA A 517 -18.77 53.96 -20.07
CA ALA A 517 -19.84 53.39 -20.91
C ALA A 517 -21.05 54.35 -21.03
N PRO A 518 -21.37 54.91 -22.22
CA PRO A 518 -22.45 55.87 -22.37
C PRO A 518 -23.84 55.22 -22.28
N ASN A 519 -24.79 55.95 -21.68
CA ASN A 519 -26.22 55.60 -21.61
C ASN A 519 -26.79 55.35 -23.01
N LEU A 520 -27.31 54.14 -23.23
CA LEU A 520 -27.61 53.63 -24.56
C LEU A 520 -29.07 53.75 -24.99
N LEU A 521 -29.92 54.57 -24.36
CA LEU A 521 -31.21 54.99 -24.91
C LEU A 521 -31.59 56.37 -24.35
N ALA A 522 -31.38 57.41 -25.15
CA ALA A 522 -32.23 58.59 -25.15
C ALA A 522 -33.33 58.35 -26.19
N ASP A 523 -34.55 58.76 -25.85
CA ASP A 523 -35.82 58.62 -26.57
C ASP A 523 -36.69 57.42 -26.16
N ASP A 524 -37.62 57.80 -25.28
CA ASP A 524 -38.87 57.14 -24.92
C ASP A 524 -39.74 56.80 -26.14
N ASP A 525 -40.02 55.52 -26.39
CA ASP A 525 -41.36 55.11 -26.82
C ASP A 525 -41.63 53.62 -26.51
N PHE A 526 -42.25 53.35 -25.37
CA PHE A 526 -42.95 52.10 -25.09
C PHE A 526 -44.44 52.34 -24.84
N SER A 527 -45.02 53.35 -25.51
CA SER A 527 -46.41 53.75 -25.28
C SER A 527 -47.45 52.81 -25.91
N GLU A 528 -47.07 51.95 -26.86
CA GLU A 528 -48.03 51.03 -27.51
C GLU A 528 -48.28 49.71 -26.78
N TRP A 529 -47.57 49.39 -25.68
CA TRP A 529 -47.75 48.09 -24.99
C TRP A 529 -48.51 48.16 -23.65
N THR A 530 -48.94 49.35 -23.24
CA THR A 530 -49.67 49.57 -21.97
C THR A 530 -51.19 49.43 -22.05
N LEU A 531 -51.78 49.22 -23.23
CA LEU A 531 -53.25 49.25 -23.40
C LEU A 531 -53.93 47.89 -23.51
N THR A 532 -53.23 46.76 -23.36
CA THR A 532 -53.88 45.43 -23.51
C THR A 532 -53.62 44.44 -22.39
N ASN A 533 -52.59 44.58 -21.53
CA ASN A 533 -52.29 43.53 -20.52
C ASN A 533 -51.86 44.03 -19.12
N GLY A 534 -52.26 45.23 -18.69
CA GLY A 534 -52.32 45.57 -17.26
C GLY A 534 -51.00 45.59 -16.45
N ALA A 535 -49.83 45.74 -17.08
CA ALA A 535 -48.56 45.82 -16.34
C ALA A 535 -48.31 47.22 -15.74
N THR A 536 -48.00 47.29 -14.44
CA THR A 536 -47.64 48.54 -13.74
C THR A 536 -46.16 48.47 -13.34
N ARG A 537 -45.39 49.55 -13.56
CA ARG A 537 -43.93 49.59 -13.32
C ARG A 537 -43.62 50.18 -11.94
N ALA A 538 -42.78 49.50 -11.15
CA ALA A 538 -42.10 50.08 -9.99
C ALA A 538 -40.58 49.85 -10.12
N VAL A 539 -39.80 50.93 -10.06
CA VAL A 539 -38.33 50.89 -10.11
C VAL A 539 -37.80 51.24 -8.72
N ALA A 540 -37.13 50.30 -8.06
CA ALA A 540 -36.34 50.58 -6.87
C ALA A 540 -34.96 49.90 -7.00
N SER A 541 -33.90 50.70 -6.97
CA SER A 541 -32.50 50.29 -6.83
C SER A 541 -31.89 49.39 -7.92
N GLY A 542 -31.99 49.80 -9.18
CA GLY A 542 -31.02 49.40 -10.23
C GLY A 542 -31.16 48.01 -10.83
N VAL A 543 -32.25 47.28 -10.55
CA VAL A 543 -32.63 46.05 -11.26
C VAL A 543 -33.93 46.31 -12.01
N LEU A 544 -33.96 46.02 -13.32
CA LEU A 544 -35.19 46.04 -14.10
C LEU A 544 -35.92 44.71 -13.88
N SER A 545 -36.99 44.72 -13.07
CA SER A 545 -37.90 43.58 -12.92
C SER A 545 -39.21 43.91 -13.62
N MET A 546 -39.68 43.02 -14.51
CA MET A 546 -41.03 43.07 -15.08
C MET A 546 -41.84 41.93 -14.48
N GLU A 547 -43.01 42.25 -13.95
CA GLU A 547 -43.98 41.27 -13.45
C GLU A 547 -45.21 41.32 -14.35
N VAL A 548 -45.60 40.16 -14.89
CA VAL A 548 -46.81 40.01 -15.72
C VAL A 548 -47.73 39.03 -15.00
N THR A 549 -48.88 39.51 -14.55
CA THR A 549 -49.96 38.68 -14.00
C THR A 549 -51.14 38.71 -14.98
N GLY A 550 -51.35 37.61 -15.71
CA GLY A 550 -52.46 37.46 -16.65
C GLY A 550 -52.64 36.01 -17.08
N THR A 551 -53.89 35.56 -17.20
CA THR A 551 -54.31 34.15 -17.19
C THR A 551 -54.57 33.50 -18.55
N ASP A 552 -54.23 34.12 -19.68
CA ASP A 552 -54.53 33.54 -21.00
C ASP A 552 -53.34 33.51 -21.98
N GLN A 553 -53.27 32.39 -22.69
CA GLN A 553 -52.27 31.87 -23.66
C GLN A 553 -51.44 32.91 -24.46
N PRO A 554 -50.10 32.80 -24.55
CA PRO A 554 -49.29 33.64 -25.45
C PRO A 554 -49.00 33.00 -26.83
N HIS A 555 -49.19 33.80 -27.87
CA HIS A 555 -48.63 33.62 -29.22
C HIS A 555 -47.14 34.06 -29.27
N TYR A 556 -46.35 33.41 -30.13
CA TYR A 556 -44.91 33.67 -30.32
C TYR A 556 -44.63 34.98 -31.08
N VAL A 557 -43.69 35.80 -30.60
CA VAL A 557 -43.02 36.88 -31.36
C VAL A 557 -41.51 36.82 -31.08
N ALA A 558 -40.69 36.84 -32.13
CA ALA A 558 -39.24 37.04 -32.05
C ALA A 558 -38.89 38.34 -32.81
N ARG A 559 -38.05 39.19 -32.24
CA ARG A 559 -37.57 40.43 -32.87
C ARG A 559 -36.05 40.54 -32.70
N GLU A 560 -35.35 40.99 -33.74
CA GLU A 560 -33.91 41.23 -33.71
C GLU A 560 -33.55 42.46 -32.84
N ILE A 561 -32.47 42.35 -32.07
CA ILE A 561 -31.83 43.47 -31.38
C ILE A 561 -30.41 43.58 -31.94
N ALA A 562 -30.06 44.74 -32.50
CA ALA A 562 -28.71 45.01 -32.96
C ALA A 562 -27.78 45.22 -31.75
N VAL A 563 -26.70 44.43 -31.67
CA VAL A 563 -25.67 44.51 -30.63
C VAL A 563 -24.33 44.90 -31.23
N ASP A 564 -23.55 45.70 -30.50
CA ASP A 564 -22.16 46.02 -30.85
C ASP A 564 -21.25 44.89 -30.38
N GLY A 565 -20.54 44.25 -31.33
CA GLY A 565 -19.68 43.10 -31.07
C GLY A 565 -18.44 43.37 -30.20
N SER A 566 -18.22 44.63 -29.78
CA SER A 566 -17.10 45.01 -28.91
C SER A 566 -17.46 45.11 -27.42
N LYS A 567 -18.72 44.84 -27.03
CA LYS A 567 -19.17 44.95 -25.63
C LYS A 567 -19.91 43.71 -25.15
N ALA A 568 -19.75 43.38 -23.87
CA ALA A 568 -20.51 42.32 -23.21
C ALA A 568 -21.85 42.86 -22.69
N TYR A 569 -22.95 42.18 -23.04
CA TYR A 569 -24.30 42.52 -22.58
C TYR A 569 -24.81 41.43 -21.63
N LYS A 570 -25.49 41.84 -20.55
CA LYS A 570 -26.16 40.92 -19.62
C LYS A 570 -27.67 40.94 -19.86
N ILE A 571 -28.26 39.80 -20.17
CA ILE A 571 -29.72 39.61 -20.17
C ILE A 571 -30.07 38.83 -18.90
N SER A 572 -31.02 39.35 -18.11
CA SER A 572 -31.49 38.69 -16.89
C SER A 572 -32.99 38.44 -17.04
N GLY A 573 -33.45 37.21 -16.77
CA GLY A 573 -34.87 36.88 -16.67
C GLY A 573 -35.06 35.85 -15.56
N THR A 574 -36.06 36.06 -14.70
CA THR A 574 -36.41 35.15 -13.62
C THR A 574 -37.68 34.40 -14.01
N ALA A 575 -37.64 33.07 -14.06
CA ALA A 575 -38.85 32.25 -14.17
C ALA A 575 -39.23 31.73 -12.77
N ARG A 576 -40.48 31.94 -12.36
CA ARG A 576 -41.07 31.26 -11.19
C ARG A 576 -42.17 30.33 -11.65
N GLN A 577 -42.22 29.16 -11.03
CA GLN A 577 -43.26 28.16 -11.22
C GLN A 577 -44.56 28.67 -10.56
N SER A 578 -45.67 28.64 -11.31
CA SER A 578 -47.01 28.87 -10.75
C SER A 578 -47.67 27.53 -10.41
N LEU A 579 -48.30 27.47 -9.24
CA LEU A 579 -49.07 26.34 -8.73
C LEU A 579 -50.42 26.24 -9.45
N SER A 580 -50.42 25.74 -10.69
CA SER A 580 -51.62 25.12 -11.28
C SER A 580 -51.22 24.24 -12.46
N ALA A 581 -51.67 22.99 -12.44
CA ALA A 581 -51.41 21.97 -13.44
C ALA A 581 -51.72 22.45 -14.87
N GLY A 582 -50.67 22.66 -15.66
CA GLY A 582 -50.73 23.00 -17.09
C GLY A 582 -49.33 23.28 -17.61
N GLN A 583 -48.79 22.37 -18.43
CA GLN A 583 -47.42 22.43 -18.95
C GLN A 583 -47.19 23.71 -19.77
N ALA A 584 -46.40 24.66 -19.27
CA ALA A 584 -45.68 25.60 -20.12
C ALA A 584 -44.48 24.84 -20.71
N ARG A 585 -44.59 24.39 -21.97
CA ARG A 585 -43.48 23.82 -22.71
C ARG A 585 -42.70 24.94 -23.38
N LEU A 586 -41.41 24.99 -23.13
CA LEU A 586 -40.47 25.55 -24.09
C LEU A 586 -40.49 24.60 -25.32
N SER A 587 -41.05 25.03 -26.44
CA SER A 587 -41.15 24.17 -27.63
C SER A 587 -39.81 24.11 -28.38
N LEU A 588 -39.25 22.91 -28.40
CA LEU A 588 -38.16 22.44 -29.26
C LEU A 588 -38.79 21.77 -30.51
N SER A 589 -38.33 22.10 -31.72
CA SER A 589 -38.79 21.45 -32.96
C SER A 589 -37.68 20.59 -33.57
N LEU A 590 -38.01 19.35 -33.94
CA LEU A 590 -37.11 18.32 -34.49
C LEU A 590 -37.60 17.88 -35.89
N ASN A 591 -37.61 18.76 -36.89
CA ASN A 591 -37.57 18.38 -38.32
C ASN A 591 -37.34 19.60 -39.24
N PRO A 592 -36.64 19.47 -40.39
CA PRO A 592 -36.31 20.60 -41.27
C PRO A 592 -37.46 21.05 -42.19
N THR A 593 -38.70 20.57 -41.99
CA THR A 593 -39.87 21.17 -42.66
C THR A 593 -41.13 21.02 -41.80
N PHE A 594 -41.75 22.15 -41.47
CA PHE A 594 -43.15 22.18 -41.03
C PHE A 594 -44.02 21.74 -42.21
N GLY A 595 -44.72 20.61 -42.07
CA GLY A 595 -45.84 20.27 -42.94
C GLY A 595 -47.00 21.22 -42.66
N GLY A 596 -47.05 22.34 -43.37
CA GLY A 596 -48.32 22.95 -43.76
C GLY A 596 -48.63 22.48 -45.18
N GLY A 597 -49.58 21.57 -45.35
CA GLY A 597 -50.30 21.48 -46.62
C GLY A 597 -51.51 22.44 -46.59
N PRO A 598 -52.07 22.89 -47.72
CA PRO A 598 -51.71 22.67 -49.12
C PRO A 598 -51.40 23.97 -49.90
N TYR A 599 -50.86 23.82 -51.11
CA TYR A 599 -50.81 24.75 -52.27
C TYR A 599 -49.42 25.18 -52.78
N LEU A 600 -49.17 24.78 -54.05
CA LEU A 600 -48.23 25.29 -55.06
C LEU A 600 -46.74 24.94 -54.81
N SER A 601 -45.92 24.55 -55.77
CA SER A 601 -46.05 24.14 -57.18
C SER A 601 -44.66 23.61 -57.59
N SER A 602 -44.64 22.73 -58.58
CA SER A 602 -43.48 22.11 -59.21
C SER A 602 -42.29 23.03 -59.53
N GLY A 603 -41.08 22.50 -59.32
CA GLY A 603 -39.91 22.79 -60.16
C GLY A 603 -38.78 23.56 -59.49
N TYR A 604 -37.67 22.86 -59.17
CA TYR A 604 -36.31 23.14 -59.68
C TYR A 604 -35.31 22.25 -58.93
N LEU A 605 -34.78 21.23 -59.61
CA LEU A 605 -33.45 20.66 -59.35
C LEU A 605 -32.45 21.48 -60.19
N PRO A 606 -31.23 21.74 -59.67
CA PRO A 606 -30.04 21.08 -60.23
C PRO A 606 -29.08 20.62 -59.11
N THR A 607 -28.78 19.32 -59.01
CA THR A 607 -27.63 18.63 -59.63
C THR A 607 -26.26 19.22 -59.28
N THR A 608 -25.63 18.68 -58.23
CA THR A 608 -24.32 18.01 -58.31
C THR A 608 -24.19 17.04 -57.13
N ASP A 609 -24.43 15.76 -57.42
CA ASP A 609 -24.10 14.63 -56.55
C ASP A 609 -22.58 14.45 -56.47
N THR A 610 -22.09 14.17 -55.27
CA THR A 610 -21.08 13.11 -55.08
C THR A 610 -21.64 12.11 -54.09
N GLU A 611 -21.49 10.85 -54.46
CA GLU A 611 -22.24 9.68 -54.05
C GLU A 611 -22.29 9.37 -52.55
N VAL A 612 -23.43 8.75 -52.24
CA VAL A 612 -23.88 8.08 -51.04
C VAL A 612 -23.21 6.70 -50.90
N SER A 613 -22.89 6.30 -49.67
CA SER A 613 -22.99 4.89 -49.27
C SER A 613 -23.67 4.81 -47.91
N VAL A 614 -24.86 4.21 -47.88
CA VAL A 614 -25.62 3.82 -46.70
C VAL A 614 -25.64 2.31 -46.64
N ILE A 615 -25.17 1.69 -45.55
CA ILE A 615 -25.66 0.39 -45.06
C ILE A 615 -25.55 0.38 -43.53
N GLY A 616 -26.68 0.23 -42.83
CA GLY A 616 -26.73 -0.12 -41.40
C GLY A 616 -27.78 0.60 -40.57
N SER A 617 -29.06 0.27 -40.76
CA SER A 617 -30.21 0.77 -39.98
C SER A 617 -30.49 -0.11 -38.75
N ALA A 618 -30.77 0.52 -37.60
CA ALA A 618 -31.77 0.03 -36.64
C ALA A 618 -32.35 1.21 -35.84
N SER A 619 -33.66 1.30 -35.86
CA SER A 619 -34.50 2.42 -35.47
C SER A 619 -34.79 2.44 -33.97
N TYR A 620 -34.67 3.60 -33.31
CA TYR A 620 -35.75 4.37 -32.66
C TYR A 620 -35.11 5.52 -31.84
N GLY A 621 -35.63 6.73 -32.01
CA GLY A 621 -34.96 7.96 -31.61
C GLY A 621 -35.00 8.26 -30.11
N ASP A 622 -33.88 8.78 -29.59
CA ASP A 622 -33.76 9.42 -28.27
C ASP A 622 -32.59 10.42 -28.28
N LYS A 623 -32.76 11.55 -28.99
CA LYS A 623 -31.79 12.65 -28.90
C LYS A 623 -32.50 13.93 -28.48
N VAL A 624 -32.10 14.47 -27.34
CA VAL A 624 -32.33 15.87 -26.96
C VAL A 624 -31.04 16.62 -27.27
N TYR A 625 -31.11 17.58 -28.19
CA TYR A 625 -30.00 18.48 -28.51
C TYR A 625 -30.31 19.88 -27.96
N LEU A 626 -29.33 20.50 -27.32
CA LEU A 626 -29.30 21.93 -27.00
C LEU A 626 -28.29 22.59 -27.95
N GLY A 627 -28.78 23.44 -28.85
CA GLY A 627 -27.93 24.18 -29.79
C GLY A 627 -28.39 25.62 -29.92
N ILE A 628 -27.44 26.55 -29.93
CA ILE A 628 -27.67 27.95 -30.33
C ILE A 628 -27.54 27.98 -31.85
N TYR A 629 -28.55 28.53 -32.53
CA TYR A 629 -28.52 28.67 -33.98
C TYR A 629 -27.92 30.02 -34.38
N GLN A 630 -26.85 30.00 -35.17
CA GLN A 630 -26.30 31.16 -35.84
C GLN A 630 -26.63 31.05 -37.34
N LEU A 631 -27.30 32.07 -37.89
CA LEU A 631 -27.60 32.11 -39.32
C LEU A 631 -26.32 32.29 -40.13
N ALA A 632 -26.23 31.58 -41.25
CA ALA A 632 -25.14 31.72 -42.21
C ALA A 632 -25.05 33.18 -42.68
N ASN A 633 -23.95 33.86 -42.29
CA ASN A 633 -23.52 35.24 -42.59
C ASN A 633 -23.50 36.26 -41.43
N SER A 634 -23.76 35.87 -40.18
CA SER A 634 -23.44 36.73 -39.01
C SER A 634 -22.10 36.34 -38.38
N PRO A 635 -21.33 37.25 -37.75
CA PRO A 635 -20.11 36.90 -37.02
C PRO A 635 -20.43 36.19 -35.70
N ALA A 636 -19.51 35.29 -35.28
CA ALA A 636 -19.67 34.31 -34.19
C ALA A 636 -20.16 34.91 -32.85
N LEU A 637 -21.16 34.27 -32.24
CA LEU A 637 -21.68 34.60 -30.91
C LEU A 637 -21.36 33.45 -29.94
N THR A 638 -20.57 33.73 -28.91
CA THR A 638 -20.21 32.76 -27.87
C THR A 638 -21.13 32.94 -26.66
N ALA A 639 -21.85 31.88 -26.27
CA ALA A 639 -22.61 31.84 -25.03
C ALA A 639 -21.86 31.00 -23.99
N TYR A 640 -21.81 31.49 -22.76
CA TYR A 640 -21.21 30.78 -21.63
C TYR A 640 -22.29 30.27 -20.68
N LEU A 641 -22.22 28.98 -20.33
CA LEU A 641 -22.94 28.39 -19.21
C LEU A 641 -21.91 28.06 -18.13
N THR A 642 -22.11 28.60 -16.92
CA THR A 642 -21.25 28.32 -15.77
C THR A 642 -21.86 27.24 -14.88
N ALA A 643 -21.10 26.17 -14.68
CA ALA A 643 -21.24 25.11 -13.66
C ALA A 643 -22.62 24.42 -13.53
N PRO A 644 -22.89 23.33 -14.26
CA PRO A 644 -23.96 22.43 -13.86
C PRO A 644 -23.47 21.55 -12.69
N SER A 645 -23.96 21.78 -11.47
CA SER A 645 -23.99 20.72 -10.47
C SER A 645 -25.17 19.82 -10.79
N LEU A 646 -24.94 18.57 -11.20
CA LEU A 646 -25.99 17.59 -11.45
C LEU A 646 -26.59 17.15 -10.09
N LYS A 647 -27.57 17.92 -9.59
CA LYS A 647 -28.31 17.64 -8.33
C LYS A 647 -29.54 16.75 -8.54
N GLU A 648 -30.01 16.64 -9.78
CA GLU A 648 -31.10 15.77 -10.18
C GLU A 648 -30.70 15.02 -11.45
N VAL A 649 -30.87 13.70 -11.44
CA VAL A 649 -30.81 12.89 -12.65
C VAL A 649 -32.23 12.47 -12.95
N SER A 650 -32.79 12.95 -14.07
CA SER A 650 -34.04 12.40 -14.60
C SER A 650 -33.69 11.06 -15.26
N PRO A 651 -34.14 9.93 -14.70
CA PRO A 651 -33.95 8.62 -15.30
C PRO A 651 -34.70 8.59 -16.63
N GLY A 652 -33.96 8.50 -17.74
CA GLY A 652 -34.55 8.38 -19.07
C GLY A 652 -35.41 7.10 -19.22
N PRO A 653 -36.17 6.97 -20.32
CA PRO A 653 -36.90 5.75 -20.65
C PRO A 653 -35.89 4.60 -20.83
N GLY A 654 -35.70 3.78 -19.79
CA GLY A 654 -34.65 2.76 -19.75
C GLY A 654 -34.03 2.55 -18.36
N PHE A 655 -34.31 3.42 -17.40
CA PHE A 655 -33.88 3.20 -16.02
C PHE A 655 -34.57 1.95 -15.45
N PRO A 656 -33.80 0.96 -14.94
CA PRO A 656 -34.32 -0.36 -14.65
C PRO A 656 -35.42 -0.29 -13.59
N SER A 657 -36.60 -0.71 -14.03
CA SER A 657 -37.80 -0.68 -13.22
C SER A 657 -37.77 -1.85 -12.23
N GLY A 658 -37.08 -1.68 -11.09
CA GLY A 658 -37.23 -2.61 -9.97
C GLY A 658 -36.04 -2.74 -9.02
N ASN A 659 -34.81 -2.49 -9.45
CA ASN A 659 -33.63 -2.64 -8.60
C ASN A 659 -32.66 -1.48 -8.83
N ASN A 660 -32.60 -0.53 -7.88
CA ASN A 660 -31.68 0.60 -7.93
C ASN A 660 -30.84 0.61 -6.66
N MET A 661 -29.53 0.77 -6.80
CA MET A 661 -28.62 0.97 -5.67
C MET A 661 -27.83 2.25 -5.86
N ILE A 662 -27.50 2.89 -4.74
CA ILE A 662 -26.59 4.02 -4.67
C ILE A 662 -25.46 3.70 -3.70
N GLU A 663 -24.25 4.08 -4.10
CA GLU A 663 -23.08 4.12 -3.23
C GLU A 663 -22.66 5.59 -3.12
N LEU A 664 -22.53 6.09 -1.88
CA LEU A 664 -22.10 7.44 -1.57
C LEU A 664 -20.90 7.38 -0.62
N VAL A 665 -19.87 8.17 -0.92
CA VAL A 665 -18.74 8.40 -0.02
C VAL A 665 -18.64 9.89 0.24
N GLY A 666 -18.37 10.28 1.47
CA GLY A 666 -18.30 11.69 1.84
C GLY A 666 -18.00 11.93 3.31
N THR A 667 -18.16 13.16 3.75
CA THR A 667 -17.96 13.60 5.13
C THR A 667 -19.22 14.25 5.66
N MET A 668 -19.66 13.84 6.85
CA MET A 668 -20.81 14.45 7.54
C MET A 668 -20.54 15.92 7.90
N PRO A 669 -21.58 16.76 8.01
CA PRO A 669 -21.46 18.10 8.61
C PRO A 669 -20.75 18.08 9.97
N GLY A 670 -19.99 19.13 10.28
CA GLY A 670 -19.24 19.26 11.55
C GLY A 670 -20.11 19.34 12.82
N SER A 671 -21.44 19.38 12.68
CA SER A 671 -22.40 19.28 13.78
C SER A 671 -23.56 18.36 13.40
N LEU A 672 -24.16 17.68 14.39
CA LEU A 672 -25.42 16.95 14.18
C LEU A 672 -26.49 17.88 13.64
N PRO A 673 -27.39 17.39 12.77
CA PRO A 673 -28.34 18.26 12.11
C PRO A 673 -29.49 18.61 13.07
N GLU A 674 -30.04 19.82 12.96
CA GLU A 674 -31.21 20.24 13.77
C GLU A 674 -32.51 19.53 13.34
N ALA A 675 -32.54 18.99 12.13
CA ALA A 675 -33.61 18.17 11.56
C ALA A 675 -33.01 17.16 10.56
N ALA A 676 -33.71 16.04 10.31
CA ALA A 676 -33.25 14.99 9.41
C ALA A 676 -32.78 15.53 8.03
N GLN A 677 -31.55 15.20 7.64
CA GLN A 677 -30.97 15.61 6.36
C GLN A 677 -31.02 14.49 5.34
N VAL A 678 -31.47 14.78 4.11
CA VAL A 678 -31.56 13.77 3.04
C VAL A 678 -30.20 13.57 2.37
N LEU A 679 -29.63 12.37 2.51
CA LEU A 679 -28.42 11.93 1.82
C LEU A 679 -28.75 11.52 0.37
N ALA A 680 -29.82 10.75 0.19
CA ALA A 680 -30.32 10.32 -1.11
C ALA A 680 -31.84 10.10 -1.07
N GLN A 681 -32.55 10.36 -2.17
CA GLN A 681 -33.97 10.11 -2.30
C GLN A 681 -34.33 9.65 -3.72
N VAL A 682 -35.20 8.65 -3.82
CA VAL A 682 -35.82 8.22 -5.06
C VAL A 682 -37.33 8.37 -4.94
N ASP A 683 -37.93 9.14 -5.85
CA ASP A 683 -39.35 9.45 -5.80
C ASP A 683 -39.99 9.62 -7.20
N GLY A 684 -41.31 9.89 -7.19
CA GLY A 684 -42.13 10.13 -8.38
C GLY A 684 -42.34 11.63 -8.72
N GLY A 685 -41.62 12.55 -8.07
CA GLY A 685 -41.77 14.00 -8.22
C GLY A 685 -42.89 14.63 -7.39
N THR A 686 -43.61 13.87 -6.55
CA THR A 686 -44.79 14.35 -5.79
C THR A 686 -44.79 13.88 -4.33
N GLU A 687 -43.67 14.02 -3.59
CA GLU A 687 -43.47 13.59 -2.17
C GLU A 687 -43.87 12.14 -1.82
N ALA A 688 -44.36 11.36 -2.78
CA ALA A 688 -44.63 9.94 -2.69
C ALA A 688 -43.29 9.21 -2.83
N ASP A 689 -42.54 9.24 -1.74
CA ASP A 689 -41.15 8.80 -1.65
C ASP A 689 -41.02 7.29 -1.73
N ARG A 690 -40.44 6.80 -2.83
CA ARG A 690 -40.25 5.36 -3.00
C ARG A 690 -39.17 4.83 -2.07
N TRP A 691 -38.09 5.58 -1.84
CA TRP A 691 -37.21 5.40 -0.69
C TRP A 691 -36.31 6.62 -0.48
N ARG A 692 -35.80 6.77 0.73
CA ARG A 692 -35.00 7.91 1.19
C ARG A 692 -33.98 7.44 2.22
N VAL A 693 -32.74 7.93 2.11
CA VAL A 693 -31.73 7.79 3.16
C VAL A 693 -31.57 9.12 3.87
N THR A 694 -31.79 9.14 5.19
CA THR A 694 -31.67 10.31 6.04
C THR A 694 -30.54 10.17 7.05
N TRP A 695 -29.91 11.29 7.39
CA TRP A 695 -29.06 11.44 8.57
C TRP A 695 -29.86 12.18 9.64
N GLU A 696 -30.16 11.48 10.72
CA GLU A 696 -31.07 11.92 11.78
C GLU A 696 -30.36 12.81 12.81
N THR A 697 -31.16 13.45 13.68
CA THR A 697 -30.66 14.39 14.70
C THR A 697 -29.80 13.74 15.79
N ASP A 698 -29.84 12.42 15.92
CA ASP A 698 -29.00 11.62 16.83
C ASP A 698 -27.75 11.03 16.14
N GLY A 699 -27.55 11.32 14.85
CA GLY A 699 -26.45 10.81 14.05
C GLY A 699 -26.72 9.45 13.40
N SER A 700 -27.91 8.85 13.60
CA SER A 700 -28.30 7.62 12.90
C SER A 700 -28.52 7.88 11.41
N VAL A 701 -28.20 6.88 10.59
CA VAL A 701 -28.47 6.86 9.15
C VAL A 701 -29.60 5.88 8.91
N VAL A 702 -30.73 6.38 8.39
CA VAL A 702 -31.97 5.61 8.25
C VAL A 702 -32.34 5.49 6.77
N LEU A 703 -32.52 4.27 6.28
CA LEU A 703 -33.13 4.00 4.98
C LEU A 703 -34.62 3.75 5.20
N SER A 704 -35.46 4.61 4.64
CA SER A 704 -36.92 4.54 4.72
C SER A 704 -37.57 4.44 3.35
N CYS A 705 -38.78 3.89 3.30
CA CYS A 705 -39.63 3.79 2.12
C CYS A 705 -41.07 4.16 2.52
N GLN A 706 -41.75 4.96 1.69
CA GLN A 706 -43.15 5.29 1.88
C GLN A 706 -43.94 5.12 0.58
N ILE A 707 -44.65 4.00 0.47
CA ILE A 707 -45.50 3.73 -0.69
C ILE A 707 -46.87 4.33 -0.46
N GLN A 708 -47.27 5.26 -1.32
CA GLN A 708 -48.65 5.72 -1.39
C GLN A 708 -49.28 5.26 -2.71
N SER A 709 -50.10 4.20 -2.66
CA SER A 709 -50.88 3.71 -3.80
C SER A 709 -52.37 3.83 -3.51
N GLY A 710 -52.95 4.99 -3.81
CA GLY A 710 -54.35 5.29 -3.48
C GLY A 710 -54.56 5.44 -1.97
N ALA A 711 -55.54 4.72 -1.41
CA ALA A 711 -55.88 4.78 0.02
C ALA A 711 -54.96 3.94 0.93
N ASN A 712 -54.06 3.13 0.36
CA ASN A 712 -53.16 2.28 1.12
C ASN A 712 -51.77 2.92 1.20
N SER A 713 -51.32 3.21 2.42
CA SER A 713 -49.95 3.64 2.74
C SER A 713 -49.20 2.46 3.36
N GLN A 714 -48.03 2.11 2.82
CA GLN A 714 -47.09 1.20 3.47
C GLN A 714 -45.78 1.95 3.73
N SER A 715 -45.23 1.81 4.93
CA SER A 715 -43.96 2.40 5.32
C SER A 715 -43.05 1.35 5.92
N ALA A 716 -41.76 1.42 5.58
CA ALA A 716 -40.72 0.62 6.21
C ALA A 716 -39.48 1.49 6.43
N SER A 717 -38.73 1.19 7.48
CA SER A 717 -37.49 1.88 7.82
C SER A 717 -36.49 0.92 8.46
N ILE A 718 -35.23 1.02 8.06
CA ILE A 718 -34.10 0.32 8.69
C ILE A 718 -33.04 1.33 9.12
N THR A 719 -32.45 1.12 10.28
CA THR A 719 -31.31 1.94 10.75
C THR A 719 -30.03 1.26 10.28
N LEU A 720 -29.28 1.90 9.40
CA LEU A 720 -28.06 1.34 8.82
C LEU A 720 -26.87 1.42 9.77
N GLY A 721 -26.87 2.38 10.69
CA GLY A 721 -25.80 2.63 11.65
C GLY A 721 -25.83 4.07 12.16
N THR A 722 -24.81 4.47 12.91
CA THR A 722 -24.61 5.85 13.36
C THR A 722 -23.30 6.40 12.79
N VAL A 723 -23.32 7.66 12.34
CA VAL A 723 -22.13 8.37 11.86
C VAL A 723 -22.03 9.68 12.65
N ALA A 724 -20.89 9.88 13.30
CA ALA A 724 -20.62 11.09 14.06
C ALA A 724 -20.52 12.32 13.15
N ALA A 725 -20.84 13.49 13.70
CA ALA A 725 -20.62 14.76 13.01
C ALA A 725 -19.13 14.94 12.63
N GLY A 726 -18.87 15.40 11.40
CA GLY A 726 -17.53 15.57 10.85
C GLY A 726 -16.80 14.28 10.47
N ALA A 727 -17.40 13.11 10.70
CA ALA A 727 -16.80 11.83 10.31
C ALA A 727 -17.04 11.52 8.84
N ASP A 728 -16.11 10.77 8.26
CA ASP A 728 -16.29 10.19 6.93
C ASP A 728 -17.33 9.07 6.97
N PHE A 729 -18.05 8.92 5.87
CA PHE A 729 -19.04 7.88 5.68
C PHE A 729 -18.90 7.22 4.31
N HIS A 730 -19.20 5.92 4.30
CA HIS A 730 -19.40 5.10 3.12
C HIS A 730 -20.76 4.43 3.23
N LEU A 731 -21.70 4.88 2.40
CA LEU A 731 -23.08 4.44 2.38
C LEU A 731 -23.33 3.63 1.12
N ILE A 732 -23.93 2.44 1.28
CA ILE A 732 -24.51 1.68 0.18
C ILE A 732 -25.98 1.47 0.53
N ALA A 733 -26.90 1.93 -0.32
CA ALA A 733 -28.32 1.77 -0.09
C ALA A 733 -29.03 1.39 -1.38
N GLY A 734 -30.00 0.51 -1.29
CA GLY A 734 -30.67 0.00 -2.46
C GLY A 734 -32.07 -0.49 -2.19
N GLN A 735 -32.85 -0.43 -3.25
CA GLN A 735 -34.17 -1.03 -3.33
C GLN A 735 -34.08 -2.23 -4.26
N SER A 736 -34.60 -3.38 -3.80
CA SER A 736 -35.01 -4.47 -4.68
C SER A 736 -36.54 -4.54 -4.77
N GLN A 737 -37.07 -5.31 -5.73
CA GLN A 737 -38.54 -5.51 -5.84
C GLN A 737 -39.20 -6.02 -4.54
N SER A 738 -38.43 -6.65 -3.66
CA SER A 738 -38.95 -7.36 -2.47
C SER A 738 -38.35 -6.90 -1.13
N ALA A 739 -37.36 -6.02 -1.13
CA ALA A 739 -36.67 -5.61 0.09
C ALA A 739 -35.94 -4.27 -0.05
N LEU A 740 -35.81 -3.55 1.07
CA LEU A 740 -34.83 -2.49 1.28
C LEU A 740 -33.57 -3.10 1.87
N ARG A 741 -32.41 -2.67 1.37
CA ARG A 741 -31.10 -3.10 1.86
C ARG A 741 -30.18 -1.91 1.94
N GLY A 742 -29.36 -1.85 2.98
CA GLY A 742 -28.31 -0.86 3.02
C GLY A 742 -27.27 -1.15 4.09
N ALA A 743 -26.15 -0.45 3.99
CA ALA A 743 -25.11 -0.41 4.99
C ALA A 743 -24.47 0.98 5.03
N VAL A 744 -24.01 1.39 6.21
CA VAL A 744 -23.13 2.54 6.38
C VAL A 744 -21.89 2.12 7.17
N ASN A 745 -20.70 2.44 6.67
CA ASN A 745 -19.41 2.08 7.26
C ASN A 745 -19.29 0.57 7.61
N GLY A 746 -19.82 -0.29 6.74
CA GLY A 746 -19.77 -1.75 6.90
C GLY A 746 -20.86 -2.36 7.77
N VAL A 747 -21.64 -1.56 8.52
CA VAL A 747 -22.78 -2.03 9.31
C VAL A 747 -24.03 -1.95 8.44
N GLY A 748 -24.78 -3.05 8.30
CA GLY A 748 -25.97 -3.10 7.45
C GLY A 748 -27.13 -3.90 8.02
N ASP A 749 -28.32 -3.68 7.47
CA ASP A 749 -29.56 -4.36 7.82
C ASP A 749 -30.45 -4.53 6.57
N ASP A 750 -31.41 -5.46 6.62
CA ASP A 750 -32.33 -5.79 5.53
C ASP A 750 -33.79 -5.79 6.01
N ALA A 751 -34.71 -5.20 5.25
CA ALA A 751 -36.15 -5.29 5.51
C ALA A 751 -36.93 -5.76 4.27
N ASP A 752 -37.71 -6.83 4.43
CA ASP A 752 -38.61 -7.34 3.39
C ASP A 752 -39.82 -6.41 3.22
N VAL A 753 -39.95 -5.81 2.02
CA VAL A 753 -41.05 -4.90 1.66
C VAL A 753 -41.36 -5.07 0.18
N ILE A 754 -42.62 -5.32 -0.17
CA ILE A 754 -43.06 -5.45 -1.57
C ILE A 754 -43.30 -4.06 -2.14
N LEU A 755 -42.55 -3.67 -3.18
CA LEU A 755 -42.53 -2.28 -3.67
C LEU A 755 -43.05 -2.15 -5.12
N PRO A 756 -43.87 -1.14 -5.44
CA PRO A 756 -44.35 -0.92 -6.80
C PRO A 756 -43.25 -0.40 -7.74
N VAL A 757 -43.39 -0.73 -9.02
CA VAL A 757 -42.41 -0.51 -10.09
C VAL A 757 -42.51 0.94 -10.66
N GLY A 758 -41.37 1.56 -11.05
CA GLY A 758 -41.32 2.83 -11.82
C GLY A 758 -40.91 4.14 -11.09
N ALA A 759 -39.66 4.28 -10.66
CA ALA A 759 -39.15 5.56 -10.13
C ALA A 759 -38.98 6.63 -11.24
N ALA A 760 -39.19 7.91 -10.92
CA ALA A 760 -39.13 9.01 -11.88
C ALA A 760 -38.00 10.02 -11.62
N ALA A 761 -37.34 10.00 -10.45
CA ALA A 761 -36.20 10.85 -10.14
C ALA A 761 -35.29 10.25 -9.05
N LEU A 762 -33.97 10.43 -9.19
CA LEU A 762 -32.98 10.22 -8.13
C LEU A 762 -32.39 11.59 -7.72
N ARG A 763 -32.40 11.86 -6.43
CA ARG A 763 -31.88 13.08 -5.80
C ARG A 763 -30.77 12.71 -4.81
N ILE A 764 -29.70 13.50 -4.80
CA ILE A 764 -28.56 13.31 -3.90
C ILE A 764 -28.32 14.61 -3.14
N GLY A 765 -28.32 14.52 -1.81
CA GLY A 765 -28.11 15.65 -0.90
C GLY A 765 -29.25 16.68 -0.85
N VAL A 766 -30.41 16.40 -1.47
CA VAL A 766 -31.57 17.29 -1.51
C VAL A 766 -32.86 16.49 -1.46
N ASP A 767 -33.89 17.02 -0.81
CA ASP A 767 -35.24 16.45 -0.87
C ASP A 767 -36.04 16.97 -2.08
N SER A 768 -37.13 16.27 -2.43
CA SER A 768 -38.03 16.68 -3.51
C SER A 768 -38.82 17.96 -3.24
N ALA A 769 -38.93 18.38 -1.98
CA ALA A 769 -39.71 19.54 -1.55
C ALA A 769 -38.85 20.83 -1.48
N GLY A 770 -37.54 20.72 -1.65
CA GLY A 770 -36.56 21.79 -1.42
C GLY A 770 -36.36 22.18 0.05
N GLY A 771 -36.87 21.39 1.01
CA GLY A 771 -36.91 21.70 2.44
C GLY A 771 -35.69 21.20 3.22
N SER A 772 -35.06 20.12 2.78
CA SER A 772 -33.89 19.50 3.44
C SER A 772 -32.73 19.38 2.46
N THR A 773 -31.58 19.95 2.83
CA THR A 773 -30.31 19.88 2.08
C THR A 773 -29.26 19.24 2.98
N PHE A 774 -28.51 18.26 2.48
CA PHE A 774 -27.38 17.70 3.21
C PHE A 774 -26.28 18.75 3.34
N GLY A 775 -25.85 19.02 4.57
CA GLY A 775 -24.86 20.06 4.86
C GLY A 775 -23.41 19.60 4.70
N GLY A 776 -23.18 18.30 4.43
CA GLY A 776 -21.86 17.70 4.35
C GLY A 776 -21.28 17.74 2.95
N THR A 777 -20.21 16.99 2.72
CA THR A 777 -19.62 16.81 1.39
C THR A 777 -19.81 15.39 0.92
N ILE A 778 -20.14 15.22 -0.36
CA ILE A 778 -20.20 13.91 -1.03
C ILE A 778 -19.07 13.92 -2.05
N THR A 779 -18.04 13.12 -1.80
CA THR A 779 -16.80 13.08 -2.59
C THR A 779 -16.89 12.06 -3.72
N ALA A 780 -17.67 10.98 -3.55
CA ALA A 780 -17.94 10.00 -4.60
C ALA A 780 -19.41 9.56 -4.62
N LYS A 781 -19.90 9.22 -5.82
CA LYS A 781 -21.25 8.68 -6.04
C LYS A 781 -21.25 7.67 -7.18
N THR A 782 -21.84 6.51 -6.93
CA THR A 782 -22.05 5.46 -7.94
C THR A 782 -23.52 5.02 -7.90
N VAL A 783 -24.12 4.84 -9.07
CA VAL A 783 -25.53 4.40 -9.20
C VAL A 783 -25.56 3.13 -10.04
N PHE A 784 -26.15 2.07 -9.48
CA PHE A 784 -26.25 0.76 -10.12
C PHE A 784 -27.71 0.44 -10.46
N GLY A 785 -27.94 -0.17 -11.62
CA GLY A 785 -29.25 -0.63 -12.06
C GLY A 785 -29.22 -2.07 -12.56
N GLY A 786 -30.17 -2.92 -12.13
CA GLY A 786 -30.40 -4.25 -12.73
C GLY A 786 -30.31 -5.48 -11.79
N LEU A 787 -30.24 -6.68 -12.41
CA LEU A 787 -30.23 -8.00 -11.75
C LEU A 787 -28.83 -8.43 -11.25
N GLU A 788 -27.76 -7.81 -11.75
CA GLU A 788 -26.36 -8.10 -11.35
C GLU A 788 -26.06 -7.67 -9.90
N ASN A 789 -26.92 -6.82 -9.32
CA ASN A 789 -26.81 -6.26 -7.97
C ASN A 789 -26.87 -7.31 -6.84
N LEU A 790 -27.57 -8.43 -7.02
CA LEU A 790 -27.70 -9.47 -5.98
C LEU A 790 -26.46 -10.36 -5.84
N LEU A 791 -25.77 -10.60 -6.96
CA LEU A 791 -24.50 -11.34 -6.98
C LEU A 791 -23.36 -10.43 -6.51
N TRP A 792 -23.37 -9.18 -6.96
CA TRP A 792 -22.35 -8.21 -6.57
C TRP A 792 -22.45 -7.78 -5.11
N MET A 793 -23.65 -7.70 -4.50
CA MET A 793 -23.77 -7.50 -3.05
C MET A 793 -23.22 -8.68 -2.25
N LYS A 794 -23.54 -9.92 -2.62
CA LYS A 794 -22.98 -11.10 -1.93
C LYS A 794 -21.47 -11.15 -2.07
N GLN A 795 -20.97 -10.86 -3.28
CA GLN A 795 -19.56 -10.83 -3.58
C GLN A 795 -18.87 -9.69 -2.83
N ARG A 796 -19.39 -8.45 -2.83
CA ARG A 796 -18.72 -7.30 -2.21
C ARG A 796 -18.91 -7.20 -0.70
N THR A 797 -19.98 -7.75 -0.12
CA THR A 797 -20.06 -8.00 1.32
C THR A 797 -19.11 -9.14 1.73
N GLN A 798 -18.81 -10.09 0.84
CA GLN A 798 -17.70 -11.04 0.99
C GLN A 798 -16.32 -10.39 0.72
N ASP A 799 -16.22 -9.41 -0.17
CA ASP A 799 -14.96 -8.77 -0.52
C ASP A 799 -14.60 -7.69 0.51
N LEU A 800 -15.57 -7.06 1.19
CA LEU A 800 -15.31 -6.29 2.41
C LEU A 800 -14.86 -7.17 3.59
N SER A 801 -14.85 -8.51 3.41
CA SER A 801 -14.17 -9.47 4.27
C SER A 801 -12.81 -9.94 3.71
N GLU A 802 -12.20 -9.23 2.75
CA GLU A 802 -10.91 -9.52 2.07
C GLU A 802 -9.65 -9.56 2.96
N THR A 803 -9.77 -9.57 4.28
CA THR A 803 -8.79 -10.33 5.06
C THR A 803 -9.29 -11.77 5.06
N GLY A 804 -8.75 -12.61 4.16
CA GLY A 804 -9.10 -14.04 4.12
C GLY A 804 -9.12 -14.67 5.52
N PRO A 805 -9.81 -15.81 5.71
CA PRO A 805 -10.01 -16.38 7.04
C PRO A 805 -8.67 -16.47 7.77
N ILE A 806 -8.63 -15.98 9.00
CA ILE A 806 -7.39 -15.98 9.78
C ILE A 806 -6.97 -17.44 9.93
N LYS A 807 -5.85 -17.79 9.30
CA LYS A 807 -5.36 -19.16 9.27
C LYS A 807 -4.52 -19.40 10.51
N VAL A 808 -5.00 -20.30 11.36
CA VAL A 808 -4.34 -20.68 12.60
C VAL A 808 -3.95 -22.14 12.52
N TRP A 809 -2.78 -22.45 13.04
CA TRP A 809 -2.28 -23.79 13.20
C TRP A 809 -2.11 -24.07 14.70
N PHE A 810 -2.87 -25.03 15.21
CA PHE A 810 -2.82 -25.46 16.61
C PHE A 810 -2.03 -26.75 16.77
N GLU A 811 -0.96 -26.69 17.56
CA GLU A 811 -0.10 -27.82 17.93
C GLU A 811 0.00 -27.96 19.45
N GLY A 812 0.26 -29.18 19.93
CA GLY A 812 0.42 -29.48 21.35
C GLY A 812 0.09 -30.92 21.68
N ASP A 813 -0.34 -31.15 22.92
CA ASP A 813 -0.64 -32.46 23.49
C ASP A 813 -2.17 -32.77 23.57
N SER A 814 -2.64 -33.36 24.68
CA SER A 814 -4.07 -33.71 24.86
C SER A 814 -5.00 -32.50 24.97
N TYR A 815 -4.44 -31.31 25.19
CA TYR A 815 -5.20 -30.06 25.23
C TYR A 815 -5.53 -29.51 23.84
N SER A 816 -4.75 -29.87 22.83
CA SER A 816 -4.92 -29.42 21.44
C SER A 816 -5.49 -30.50 20.52
N GLY A 817 -5.20 -31.79 20.76
CA GLY A 817 -5.45 -32.87 19.80
C GLY A 817 -6.86 -33.49 19.73
N ASN A 818 -7.75 -33.27 20.71
CA ASN A 818 -9.06 -33.95 20.74
C ASN A 818 -10.22 -33.13 20.12
N THR A 819 -11.34 -33.79 19.77
CA THR A 819 -12.55 -33.15 19.21
C THR A 819 -13.31 -32.25 20.20
N THR A 820 -12.88 -32.19 21.45
CA THR A 820 -13.35 -31.24 22.47
C THR A 820 -12.24 -30.27 22.90
N GLY A 821 -11.18 -30.18 22.10
CA GLY A 821 -9.90 -29.55 22.44
C GLY A 821 -9.99 -28.04 22.43
N MET A 822 -8.98 -27.39 23.00
CA MET A 822 -8.89 -25.93 23.06
C MET A 822 -9.03 -25.31 21.67
N ALA A 823 -8.42 -25.91 20.64
CA ALA A 823 -8.49 -25.42 19.26
C ALA A 823 -9.95 -25.31 18.73
N GLN A 824 -10.82 -26.26 19.07
CA GLN A 824 -12.21 -26.26 18.63
C GLN A 824 -13.08 -25.29 19.44
N ILE A 825 -12.76 -25.14 20.72
CA ILE A 825 -13.42 -24.18 21.61
C ILE A 825 -13.01 -22.75 21.23
N LEU A 826 -11.75 -22.55 20.87
CA LEU A 826 -11.25 -21.27 20.38
C LEU A 826 -11.90 -20.88 19.06
N ALA A 827 -12.06 -21.84 18.12
CA ALA A 827 -12.85 -21.62 16.92
C ALA A 827 -14.24 -21.07 17.28
N GLY A 828 -14.93 -21.72 18.21
CA GLY A 828 -16.26 -21.31 18.66
C GLY A 828 -16.31 -20.00 19.45
N ALA A 829 -15.24 -19.64 20.17
CA ALA A 829 -15.15 -18.43 20.97
C ALA A 829 -14.76 -17.18 20.15
N LEU A 830 -14.03 -17.37 19.04
CA LEU A 830 -13.62 -16.28 18.16
C LEU A 830 -14.69 -15.92 17.12
N LEU A 831 -15.52 -16.87 16.71
CA LEU A 831 -16.61 -16.69 15.74
C LEU A 831 -17.71 -15.65 16.12
N PRO A 832 -18.11 -15.43 17.39
CA PRO A 832 -19.24 -14.54 17.72
C PRO A 832 -18.91 -13.05 17.75
N THR A 833 -17.64 -12.64 17.62
CA THR A 833 -17.19 -11.27 17.94
C THR A 833 -17.03 -10.31 16.75
N GLY A 834 -17.36 -10.72 15.52
CA GLY A 834 -17.45 -9.81 14.36
C GLY A 834 -16.56 -10.20 13.18
N ASP A 835 -17.16 -10.16 12.00
CA ASP A 835 -16.63 -10.00 10.63
C ASP A 835 -15.50 -10.90 10.06
N ARG A 836 -14.83 -11.78 10.83
CA ARG A 836 -13.77 -12.64 10.26
C ARG A 836 -13.94 -14.13 10.55
N GLN A 837 -13.86 -14.95 9.50
CA GLN A 837 -13.78 -16.40 9.60
C GLN A 837 -12.37 -16.84 10.08
N PHE A 838 -12.27 -17.94 10.82
CA PHE A 838 -11.00 -18.57 11.19
C PHE A 838 -10.88 -19.92 10.49
N ASP A 839 -9.73 -20.17 9.87
CA ASP A 839 -9.37 -21.48 9.32
C ASP A 839 -8.35 -22.12 10.26
N ILE A 840 -8.78 -23.12 11.04
CA ILE A 840 -7.96 -23.74 12.08
C ILE A 840 -7.55 -25.15 11.65
N VAL A 841 -6.24 -25.35 11.49
CA VAL A 841 -5.62 -26.67 11.35
C VAL A 841 -5.16 -27.15 12.73
N ARG A 842 -5.43 -28.43 13.03
CA ARG A 842 -5.05 -29.08 14.29
C ARG A 842 -4.12 -30.24 14.00
N THR A 843 -2.94 -30.22 14.61
CA THR A 843 -1.94 -31.28 14.47
C THR A 843 -1.49 -31.84 15.82
N GLY A 844 -1.98 -31.27 16.92
CA GLY A 844 -1.71 -31.74 18.27
C GLY A 844 -2.10 -33.20 18.48
N VAL A 845 -1.31 -33.92 19.27
CA VAL A 845 -1.47 -35.35 19.54
C VAL A 845 -1.50 -35.58 21.04
N GLY A 846 -2.58 -36.20 21.53
CA GLY A 846 -2.72 -36.48 22.97
C GLY A 846 -1.54 -37.23 23.57
N GLY A 847 -0.92 -36.64 24.59
CA GLY A 847 0.22 -37.22 25.32
C GLY A 847 1.57 -37.11 24.60
N SER A 848 1.66 -36.39 23.48
CA SER A 848 2.93 -36.21 22.80
C SER A 848 3.91 -35.37 23.61
N THR A 849 5.18 -35.73 23.56
CA THR A 849 6.26 -35.01 24.24
C THR A 849 6.65 -33.71 23.53
N LEU A 850 7.34 -32.80 24.22
CA LEU A 850 7.85 -31.55 23.61
C LEU A 850 8.74 -31.83 22.39
N SER A 851 9.56 -32.90 22.44
CA SER A 851 10.39 -33.35 21.32
C SER A 851 9.56 -33.81 20.12
N GLU A 852 8.51 -34.61 20.35
CA GLU A 852 7.60 -35.06 19.30
C GLU A 852 6.79 -33.91 18.69
N GLN A 853 6.38 -32.94 19.51
CA GLN A 853 5.70 -31.72 19.07
C GLN A 853 6.62 -30.87 18.20
N SER A 854 7.85 -30.60 18.68
CA SER A 854 8.86 -29.83 17.93
C SER A 854 9.18 -30.47 16.59
N ALA A 855 9.33 -31.81 16.55
CA ALA A 855 9.57 -32.54 15.31
C ALA A 855 8.40 -32.41 14.30
N ARG A 856 7.14 -32.45 14.78
CA ARG A 856 5.97 -32.20 13.92
C ARG A 856 5.92 -30.77 13.41
N ILE A 857 6.24 -29.80 14.28
CA ILE A 857 6.29 -28.38 13.89
C ILE A 857 7.30 -28.19 12.76
N ILE A 858 8.52 -28.68 12.94
CA ILE A 858 9.58 -28.56 11.93
C ILE A 858 9.17 -29.24 10.62
N ALA A 859 8.57 -30.43 10.69
CA ALA A 859 8.13 -31.16 9.50
C ALA A 859 7.00 -30.46 8.73
N ALA A 860 6.10 -29.77 9.44
CA ALA A 860 4.91 -29.16 8.86
C ALA A 860 5.03 -27.65 8.59
N ALA A 861 6.11 -27.00 9.03
CA ALA A 861 6.27 -25.55 8.91
C ALA A 861 6.20 -25.03 7.47
N ALA A 862 6.67 -25.81 6.50
CA ALA A 862 6.56 -25.46 5.08
C ALA A 862 5.11 -25.55 4.57
N ASP A 863 4.36 -26.57 5.01
CA ASP A 863 2.97 -26.81 4.61
C ASP A 863 1.99 -25.80 5.24
N TYR A 864 2.38 -25.20 6.38
CA TYR A 864 1.58 -24.22 7.13
C TYR A 864 2.25 -22.83 7.21
N ALA A 865 3.05 -22.47 6.21
CA ALA A 865 3.72 -21.18 6.15
C ALA A 865 2.74 -19.98 6.13
N ASP A 866 1.48 -20.18 5.74
CA ASP A 866 0.46 -19.13 5.73
C ASP A 866 -0.31 -19.02 7.05
N ARG A 867 0.09 -19.75 8.11
CA ARG A 867 -0.64 -19.81 9.39
C ARG A 867 0.16 -19.28 10.58
N VAL A 868 -0.56 -18.78 11.59
CA VAL A 868 0.02 -18.51 12.91
C VAL A 868 -0.01 -19.80 13.73
N LEU A 869 1.15 -20.24 14.21
CA LEU A 869 1.26 -21.35 15.15
C LEU A 869 0.80 -20.91 16.54
N VAL A 870 -0.20 -21.58 17.10
CA VAL A 870 -0.49 -21.54 18.53
C VAL A 870 -0.05 -22.87 19.14
N TRP A 871 0.99 -22.81 19.95
CA TRP A 871 1.59 -23.98 20.59
C TRP A 871 1.17 -24.03 22.04
N PHE A 872 0.40 -25.07 22.41
CA PHE A 872 -0.05 -25.28 23.78
C PHE A 872 0.18 -26.72 24.24
N ASP A 873 1.21 -26.89 25.06
CA ASP A 873 1.59 -28.16 25.66
C ASP A 873 1.01 -28.24 27.09
N GLY A 874 -0.27 -28.54 27.26
CA GLY A 874 -0.93 -28.32 28.56
C GLY A 874 -0.42 -29.21 29.72
N ASP A 875 0.44 -30.19 29.44
CA ASP A 875 1.25 -30.95 30.41
C ASP A 875 2.65 -31.11 29.79
N PRO A 876 3.77 -30.83 30.50
CA PRO A 876 5.14 -30.97 29.97
C PRO A 876 5.52 -32.44 29.74
N ASN A 877 4.88 -33.09 28.77
CA ASN A 877 5.09 -34.49 28.46
C ASN A 877 6.53 -34.68 27.94
N GLY A 878 7.26 -35.63 28.54
CA GLY A 878 8.64 -35.92 28.14
C GLY A 878 9.68 -34.89 28.56
N HIS A 879 9.29 -33.83 29.29
CA HIS A 879 10.24 -32.95 29.98
C HIS A 879 11.00 -33.74 31.05
N THR A 880 12.31 -33.53 31.14
CA THR A 880 13.14 -34.05 32.23
C THR A 880 13.46 -32.91 33.19
N ILE A 881 13.05 -33.03 34.45
CA ILE A 881 13.32 -32.02 35.49
C ILE A 881 14.80 -31.66 35.53
N GLY A 882 15.10 -30.37 35.45
CA GLY A 882 16.44 -29.78 35.43
C GLY A 882 17.10 -29.70 34.05
N ASP A 883 16.45 -30.18 32.98
CA ASP A 883 16.98 -30.20 31.61
C ASP A 883 16.32 -29.14 30.70
N THR A 884 16.09 -27.94 31.24
CA THR A 884 15.49 -26.81 30.49
C THR A 884 16.27 -26.42 29.24
N ALA A 885 17.59 -26.64 29.22
CA ALA A 885 18.43 -26.33 28.07
C ALA A 885 18.06 -27.17 26.83
N THR A 886 17.74 -28.45 27.02
CA THR A 886 17.32 -29.33 25.92
C THR A 886 15.95 -28.90 25.38
N ASP A 887 15.01 -28.57 26.26
CA ASP A 887 13.67 -28.12 25.86
C ASP A 887 13.69 -26.76 25.16
N ILE A 888 14.50 -25.82 25.65
CA ILE A 888 14.74 -24.53 24.99
C ILE A 888 15.29 -24.75 23.58
N ALA A 889 16.28 -25.63 23.41
CA ALA A 889 16.84 -25.91 22.10
C ALA A 889 15.81 -26.51 21.12
N LEU A 890 14.92 -27.39 21.62
CA LEU A 890 13.82 -27.96 20.82
C LEU A 890 12.81 -26.89 20.41
N ILE A 891 12.41 -26.02 21.36
CA ILE A 891 11.48 -24.92 21.11
C ILE A 891 12.07 -23.90 20.13
N ASP A 892 13.33 -23.50 20.31
CA ASP A 892 14.00 -22.55 19.43
C ASP A 892 14.12 -23.10 18.00
N ALA A 893 14.40 -24.40 17.85
CA ALA A 893 14.42 -25.05 16.54
C ALA A 893 13.03 -25.06 15.86
N ALA A 894 11.97 -25.32 16.62
CA ALA A 894 10.59 -25.29 16.13
C ALA A 894 10.15 -23.87 15.74
N ILE A 895 10.45 -22.87 16.57
CA ILE A 895 10.16 -21.45 16.30
C ILE A 895 10.94 -20.96 15.07
N ALA A 896 12.21 -21.33 14.93
CA ALA A 896 13.02 -20.98 13.77
C ALA A 896 12.44 -21.53 12.47
N ALA A 897 11.91 -22.77 12.49
CA ALA A 897 11.25 -23.38 11.32
C ALA A 897 9.96 -22.64 10.92
N VAL A 898 9.18 -22.18 11.90
CA VAL A 898 7.94 -21.42 11.68
C VAL A 898 8.18 -19.93 11.42
N GLY A 899 9.33 -19.38 11.81
CA GLY A 899 9.63 -17.96 11.74
C GLY A 899 9.15 -17.22 13.00
N HIS A 900 10.03 -16.36 13.54
CA HIS A 900 9.90 -15.77 14.87
C HIS A 900 8.67 -14.83 15.03
N THR A 901 8.03 -14.45 13.93
CA THR A 901 6.86 -13.56 13.90
C THR A 901 5.53 -14.29 13.79
N ARG A 902 5.51 -15.61 13.60
CA ARG A 902 4.31 -16.39 13.28
C ARG A 902 3.94 -17.42 14.34
N PHE A 903 4.28 -17.17 15.60
CA PHE A 903 3.91 -18.06 16.69
C PHE A 903 3.39 -17.34 17.94
N LEU A 904 2.62 -18.08 18.73
CA LEU A 904 2.20 -17.78 20.09
C LEU A 904 2.42 -19.03 20.94
N TYR A 905 3.27 -18.93 21.96
CA TYR A 905 3.50 -19.99 22.93
C TYR A 905 2.59 -19.79 24.15
N VAL A 906 1.76 -20.79 24.47
CA VAL A 906 0.88 -20.74 25.65
C VAL A 906 1.59 -21.46 26.79
N ARG A 907 1.82 -20.76 27.91
CA ARG A 907 2.46 -21.34 29.11
C ARG A 907 1.68 -22.58 29.53
N ASN A 908 2.42 -23.64 29.79
CA ASN A 908 1.88 -24.87 30.34
C ASN A 908 1.39 -24.56 31.76
N GLY A 909 0.08 -24.58 31.99
CA GLY A 909 -0.43 -24.53 33.36
C GLY A 909 -0.31 -25.92 33.93
N GLN A 910 0.48 -26.06 34.99
CA GLN A 910 0.76 -27.39 35.50
C GLN A 910 -0.49 -27.98 36.15
N ILE A 911 -0.66 -29.29 35.99
CA ILE A 911 -1.64 -30.03 36.76
C ILE A 911 -0.89 -31.01 37.67
N PRO A 912 -1.10 -30.94 38.99
CA PRO A 912 -0.60 -31.95 39.92
C PRO A 912 -0.98 -33.35 39.46
N LYS A 913 0.01 -34.14 39.02
CA LYS A 913 -0.20 -35.54 38.64
C LYS A 913 -0.61 -36.33 39.89
N PRO A 914 -1.85 -36.85 39.98
CA PRO A 914 -2.32 -37.51 41.19
C PRO A 914 -1.71 -38.91 41.38
N SER A 915 -1.04 -39.50 40.39
CA SER A 915 -0.74 -40.94 40.37
C SER A 915 0.34 -41.39 41.36
N VAL A 916 0.91 -40.48 42.16
CA VAL A 916 1.62 -40.85 43.38
C VAL A 916 0.95 -40.12 44.54
N TRP A 917 -0.14 -40.70 45.05
CA TRP A 917 -0.92 -40.27 46.23
C TRP A 917 -0.11 -40.24 47.56
N GLY A 918 1.20 -40.05 47.49
CA GLY A 918 2.13 -39.93 48.61
C GLY A 918 3.45 -39.21 48.27
N ASP A 919 3.63 -38.67 47.06
CA ASP A 919 4.80 -37.86 46.76
C ASP A 919 4.53 -36.42 47.22
N PRO A 920 5.36 -35.84 48.10
CA PRO A 920 5.20 -34.46 48.52
C PRO A 920 5.25 -33.53 47.30
N ILE A 921 4.41 -32.48 47.32
CA ILE A 921 4.30 -31.35 46.38
C ILE A 921 5.65 -30.78 45.88
N THR A 922 6.76 -31.12 46.54
CA THR A 922 8.11 -30.68 46.23
C THR A 922 8.62 -31.07 44.84
N SER A 923 8.28 -32.24 44.28
CA SER A 923 8.79 -32.63 42.94
C SER A 923 8.15 -31.81 41.82
N GLN A 924 6.85 -31.49 41.93
CA GLN A 924 6.11 -30.69 40.93
C GLN A 924 6.53 -29.22 40.93
N SER A 925 7.00 -28.68 42.07
CA SER A 925 7.56 -27.32 42.11
C SER A 925 8.80 -27.14 41.23
N SER A 926 9.55 -28.23 40.98
CA SER A 926 10.75 -28.20 40.13
C SER A 926 10.39 -28.17 38.66
N GLU A 927 9.42 -28.99 38.22
CA GLU A 927 8.88 -28.91 36.86
C GLU A 927 8.29 -27.50 36.60
N SER A 928 7.59 -26.91 37.57
CA SER A 928 6.99 -25.58 37.44
C SER A 928 8.06 -24.51 37.21
N ALA A 929 9.14 -24.58 38.01
CA ALA A 929 10.28 -23.69 37.86
C ALA A 929 10.94 -23.85 36.49
N ASP A 930 11.06 -25.08 35.97
CA ASP A 930 11.63 -25.34 34.65
C ASP A 930 10.76 -24.77 33.52
N MET A 931 9.43 -24.93 33.61
CA MET A 931 8.51 -24.32 32.65
C MET A 931 8.51 -22.79 32.71
N ASP A 932 8.75 -22.19 33.88
CA ASP A 932 8.90 -20.74 34.02
C ASP A 932 10.18 -20.23 33.37
N VAL A 933 11.27 -20.99 33.49
CA VAL A 933 12.53 -20.70 32.77
C VAL A 933 12.31 -20.75 31.26
N ILE A 934 11.61 -21.77 30.76
CA ILE A 934 11.28 -21.90 29.34
C ILE A 934 10.39 -20.73 28.87
N PHE A 935 9.34 -20.41 29.62
CA PHE A 935 8.42 -19.32 29.29
C PHE A 935 9.11 -17.96 29.27
N GLU A 936 9.93 -17.66 30.28
CA GLU A 936 10.69 -16.41 30.35
C GLU A 936 11.80 -16.34 29.30
N HIS A 937 12.39 -17.48 28.90
CA HIS A 937 13.30 -17.53 27.75
C HIS A 937 12.60 -17.09 26.45
N ILE A 938 11.43 -17.67 26.14
CA ILE A 938 10.69 -17.33 24.92
C ILE A 938 10.29 -15.84 24.94
N LYS A 939 9.81 -15.37 26.10
CA LYS A 939 9.41 -13.97 26.32
C LYS A 939 10.58 -12.98 26.14
N GLN A 940 11.76 -13.30 26.68
CA GLN A 940 12.96 -12.45 26.57
C GLN A 940 13.56 -12.49 25.16
N THR A 941 13.55 -13.66 24.52
CA THR A 941 14.19 -13.89 23.21
C THR A 941 13.33 -13.40 22.05
N TYR A 942 12.02 -13.66 22.08
CA TYR A 942 11.11 -13.36 20.97
C TYR A 942 10.09 -12.25 21.26
N GLY A 943 10.06 -11.75 22.50
CA GLY A 943 9.23 -10.64 22.94
C GLY A 943 7.97 -11.06 23.73
N PRO A 944 7.46 -10.21 24.63
CA PRO A 944 6.31 -10.50 25.49
C PRO A 944 4.99 -10.73 24.75
N GLN A 945 4.89 -10.28 23.51
CA GLN A 945 3.75 -10.53 22.63
C GLN A 945 3.72 -11.96 22.07
N ARG A 946 4.79 -12.75 22.22
CA ARG A 946 4.87 -14.13 21.70
C ARG A 946 4.48 -15.20 22.72
N VAL A 947 4.10 -14.78 23.91
CA VAL A 947 3.74 -15.68 24.99
C VAL A 947 2.37 -15.34 25.57
N TYR A 948 1.63 -16.35 26.01
CA TYR A 948 0.38 -16.20 26.74
C TYR A 948 0.44 -16.97 28.04
N ASP A 949 0.22 -16.29 29.16
CA ASP A 949 0.10 -16.94 30.46
C ASP A 949 -1.40 -17.13 30.81
N PRO A 950 -1.93 -18.35 30.68
CA PRO A 950 -3.32 -18.65 30.99
C PRO A 950 -3.65 -18.46 32.47
N LEU A 951 -2.66 -18.52 33.37
CA LEU A 951 -2.89 -18.42 34.81
C LEU A 951 -3.46 -17.04 35.20
N ASN A 952 -3.13 -15.98 34.47
CA ASN A 952 -3.68 -14.65 34.75
C ASN A 952 -5.20 -14.60 34.59
N VAL A 953 -5.75 -15.25 33.56
CA VAL A 953 -7.19 -15.35 33.35
C VAL A 953 -7.81 -16.31 34.35
N LEU A 954 -7.14 -17.41 34.66
CA LEU A 954 -7.66 -18.44 35.56
C LEU A 954 -7.69 -17.99 37.03
N ARG A 955 -6.92 -16.98 37.43
CA ARG A 955 -7.02 -16.31 38.75
C ARG A 955 -8.42 -15.78 39.03
N GLU A 956 -9.16 -15.36 38.00
CA GLU A 956 -10.52 -14.84 38.16
C GLU A 956 -11.55 -15.93 38.49
N TYR A 957 -11.18 -17.20 38.30
CA TYR A 957 -12.04 -18.38 38.52
C TYR A 957 -11.67 -19.17 39.77
N VAL A 958 -10.85 -18.58 40.65
CA VAL A 958 -10.53 -19.15 41.97
C VAL A 958 -11.81 -19.20 42.80
N SER A 959 -12.35 -20.40 43.00
CA SER A 959 -13.63 -20.59 43.68
C SER A 959 -13.48 -20.84 45.19
N ASP A 960 -12.31 -21.33 45.62
CA ASP A 960 -11.98 -21.60 47.01
C ASP A 960 -10.47 -21.42 47.33
N ALA A 961 -10.08 -21.66 48.58
CA ALA A 961 -8.70 -21.54 49.03
C ALA A 961 -7.75 -22.57 48.39
N ASN A 962 -8.28 -23.71 47.92
CA ASN A 962 -7.47 -24.72 47.25
C ASN A 962 -7.14 -24.30 45.81
N ASP A 963 -8.10 -23.72 45.10
CA ASP A 963 -7.87 -23.10 43.80
C ASP A 963 -6.86 -21.93 43.91
N ALA A 964 -6.96 -21.12 44.96
CA ALA A 964 -6.02 -20.01 45.19
C ALA A 964 -4.59 -20.54 45.38
N SER A 965 -4.45 -21.60 46.18
CA SER A 965 -3.18 -22.27 46.40
C SER A 965 -2.66 -22.91 45.12
N ASP A 966 -3.52 -23.56 44.32
CA ASP A 966 -3.14 -24.14 43.04
C ASP A 966 -2.54 -23.05 42.12
N VAL A 967 -3.19 -21.90 41.99
CA VAL A 967 -2.70 -20.80 41.16
C VAL A 967 -1.40 -20.17 41.70
N GLU A 968 -1.24 -20.05 43.02
CA GLU A 968 0.00 -19.57 43.64
C GLU A 968 1.21 -20.47 43.29
N TYR A 969 0.98 -21.78 43.14
CA TYR A 969 1.99 -22.74 42.72
C TYR A 969 2.14 -22.89 41.20
N GLY A 970 1.42 -22.09 40.40
CA GLY A 970 1.44 -22.18 38.93
C GLY A 970 0.54 -23.28 38.35
N TYR A 971 -0.35 -23.85 39.18
CA TYR A 971 -1.28 -24.89 38.76
C TYR A 971 -2.62 -24.33 38.27
N PHE A 972 -3.28 -25.05 37.37
CA PHE A 972 -4.67 -24.77 37.04
C PHE A 972 -5.58 -25.03 38.25
N PRO A 973 -6.55 -24.15 38.57
CA PRO A 973 -7.50 -24.38 39.66
C PRO A 973 -8.15 -25.77 39.57
N ARG A 974 -8.15 -26.54 40.66
CA ARG A 974 -8.76 -27.89 40.68
C ARG A 974 -10.25 -27.90 40.38
N SER A 975 -10.97 -26.82 40.69
CA SER A 975 -12.38 -26.65 40.32
C SER A 975 -12.63 -26.64 38.81
N LEU A 976 -11.58 -26.37 38.03
CA LEU A 976 -11.61 -26.29 36.57
C LEU A 976 -11.17 -27.60 35.88
N ARG A 977 -10.90 -28.66 36.65
CA ARG A 977 -10.45 -29.96 36.15
C ARG A 977 -11.62 -30.93 35.99
N ILE A 978 -11.51 -31.84 35.01
CA ILE A 978 -12.43 -32.96 34.83
C ILE A 978 -12.15 -33.98 35.94
N SER A 979 -13.11 -34.12 36.86
CA SER A 979 -13.02 -34.96 38.07
C SER A 979 -12.71 -36.44 37.82
N SER A 980 -12.83 -36.94 36.59
CA SER A 980 -12.56 -38.33 36.23
C SER A 980 -11.14 -38.59 35.71
N SER A 981 -10.41 -37.55 35.31
CA SER A 981 -9.04 -37.69 34.80
C SER A 981 -8.02 -36.93 35.62
N ASP A 982 -8.46 -35.94 36.41
CA ASP A 982 -7.64 -35.01 37.19
C ASP A 982 -6.57 -34.24 36.42
N VAL A 983 -6.31 -34.55 35.14
CA VAL A 983 -5.26 -33.97 34.28
C VAL A 983 -5.81 -33.22 33.05
N HIS A 984 -7.12 -33.08 32.90
CA HIS A 984 -7.72 -32.30 31.80
C HIS A 984 -8.65 -31.22 32.34
N MET A 985 -8.66 -30.05 31.70
CA MET A 985 -9.64 -29.00 31.98
C MET A 985 -11.06 -29.37 31.52
N THR A 986 -12.07 -28.94 32.27
CA THR A 986 -13.49 -29.04 31.84
C THR A 986 -13.75 -28.22 30.58
N ILE A 987 -14.82 -28.52 29.84
CA ILE A 987 -15.19 -27.78 28.63
C ILE A 987 -15.43 -26.29 28.95
N ASP A 988 -16.04 -25.97 30.09
CA ASP A 988 -16.32 -24.59 30.46
C ASP A 988 -15.05 -23.83 30.85
N SER A 989 -14.11 -24.50 31.52
CA SER A 989 -12.78 -23.94 31.80
C SER A 989 -12.01 -23.62 30.52
N ARG A 990 -12.09 -24.50 29.52
CA ARG A 990 -11.50 -24.26 28.19
C ARG A 990 -12.18 -23.08 27.47
N ARG A 991 -13.50 -22.94 27.59
CA ARG A 991 -14.23 -21.78 27.02
C ARG A 991 -13.81 -20.47 27.66
N ASN A 992 -13.68 -20.46 28.99
CA ASN A 992 -13.24 -19.27 29.73
C ASN A 992 -11.81 -18.88 29.35
N LEU A 993 -10.92 -19.88 29.22
CA LEU A 993 -9.57 -19.61 28.75
C LEU A 993 -9.54 -19.07 27.31
N ALA A 994 -10.35 -19.65 26.44
CA ALA A 994 -10.50 -19.19 25.07
C ALA A 994 -11.08 -17.77 24.97
N ALA A 995 -11.96 -17.38 25.89
CA ALA A 995 -12.54 -16.04 25.95
C ALA A 995 -11.53 -14.96 26.36
N GLY A 996 -10.44 -15.32 27.06
CA GLY A 996 -9.35 -14.40 27.41
C GLY A 996 -8.35 -14.17 26.28
N LEU A 997 -8.27 -15.06 25.29
CA LEU A 997 -7.30 -15.00 24.19
C LEU A 997 -7.42 -13.74 23.30
N PRO A 998 -8.62 -13.23 22.94
CA PRO A 998 -8.78 -12.00 22.15
C PRO A 998 -8.18 -10.74 22.80
N GLY A 999 -8.06 -10.71 24.13
CA GLY A 999 -7.50 -9.58 24.87
C GLY A 999 -5.97 -9.50 24.84
N ILE A 1000 -5.29 -10.45 24.21
CA ILE A 1000 -3.83 -10.53 24.19
C ILE A 1000 -3.30 -9.67 23.04
N PRO A 1001 -2.52 -8.62 23.34
CA PRO A 1001 -1.95 -7.75 22.31
C PRO A 1001 -1.20 -8.52 21.22
N GLY A 1002 -0.47 -9.57 21.61
CA GLY A 1002 0.31 -10.40 20.70
C GLY A 1002 -0.49 -11.34 19.81
N LEU A 1003 -1.67 -11.80 20.23
CA LEU A 1003 -2.54 -12.56 19.33
C LEU A 1003 -3.18 -11.62 18.31
N ALA A 1004 -3.64 -10.43 18.72
CA ALA A 1004 -4.14 -9.41 17.80
C ALA A 1004 -3.07 -8.96 16.80
N GLU A 1005 -1.80 -8.82 17.23
CA GLU A 1005 -0.66 -8.49 16.38
C GLU A 1005 -0.30 -9.63 15.43
N ALA A 1006 -0.22 -10.88 15.92
CA ALA A 1006 0.04 -12.05 15.08
C ALA A 1006 -1.07 -12.30 14.05
N ILE A 1007 -2.33 -12.10 14.44
CA ILE A 1007 -3.50 -12.14 13.56
C ILE A 1007 -3.44 -11.00 12.54
N SER A 1008 -3.08 -9.78 12.97
CA SER A 1008 -2.91 -8.63 12.07
C SER A 1008 -1.77 -8.86 11.07
N MET A 1009 -0.67 -9.51 11.46
CA MET A 1009 0.43 -9.88 10.57
C MET A 1009 0.04 -10.98 9.57
N ALA A 1010 -0.69 -12.01 10.02
CA ALA A 1010 -1.17 -13.06 9.12
C ALA A 1010 -2.15 -12.52 8.08
N ALA A 1011 -3.04 -11.61 8.49
CA ALA A 1011 -3.96 -10.90 7.59
C ALA A 1011 -3.27 -9.95 6.60
N LYS A 1012 -2.00 -9.59 6.83
CA LYS A 1012 -1.16 -8.81 5.89
C LYS A 1012 -0.33 -9.70 4.95
N LEU A 1013 -0.19 -11.00 5.27
CA LEU A 1013 0.56 -11.98 4.50
C LEU A 1013 -0.34 -12.80 3.56
N SER A 1014 -1.61 -12.98 3.92
CA SER A 1014 -2.68 -13.52 3.07
C SER A 1014 -3.20 -12.46 2.12
#